data_AF-A0A3A3ABH9-F1
#
_entry.id   AF-A0A3A3ABH9-F1
#
_cell.length_a   1.000
_cell.length_b   1.000
_cell.length_c   1.000
_cell.angle_alpha   90.00
_cell.angle_beta   90.00
_cell.angle_gamma   90.00
#
_symmetry.space_group_name_H-M   'P 1'
#
loop_
_entity.id
_entity.type
_entity.pdbx_description
1 polymer ?
#
loop_
_entity_poly.entity_id
_entity_poly.type
_entity_poly.pdbx_seq_one_letter_code
_entity_poly.pdbx_strand_id
1 'polypeptide(L)'
;MDAVSSAASVIAIIQLTGSLVKLCGSYIREVKHARDEILTLQRAITGLQRTLKDLQKNLQSDNGKSLPTSSRLAKDIPNCLSDLQELEVKLDPGMGKNLMRKVGLRALKWPLKRTEVEGVVKNLETHKSSFLLSLQVDQTSLLVGVAQGTDRINQHIDLGKLEGVMEAGFESFSDRDEVECLQGTRTELLQIIMEWATSPSQKSIFWLKGMAGTGKSTISRTVARSLKDTNHLGASFFFRRGEGDRGNARKFFPTLTRQLMLWNSELRPGVQKALDNDPDISSKSLREQFEKLLFQPLLSLDQLGPQNQTAVMVIDALDECEHDQDVRNIIRLLPLLQKAKSVRLRIFLTSRPELPISLGFSEVGDHKYQDLALHEIPEEDWPGEGVIQELVRITVPLFISAATICRYIENLKWEPKLRLRELLKDQAKYVSKMDKIYLPILTRLLDDQESDKSEQQQLLQEFQSIVGVIILLAVPLSINTLSLFLGIEADQISNRLDLFRSVLSIPGDRDQPIRILHLSFRDFLVQSRTEFYVDDLSKHKDIAKSCLRTMQNHLRKDICGLSSPGARRADVDPQGIHQYLPPELQYSCRYWIHHLKQSQAVCPEIDNVRLFLQKHFLHWVEAMSLLGLISEVVGMLDVLYIELPDDNSVLANFLHDAKRFVLKNRQIVDEAPLQIYYAGLVFAPRISIIRTEFKQDLPSWICHFPRITEKWSAELQTLEGHSGIVNSVTFSPNGRLLASGSSDRTVRLWDPAAGVLQQTLEGHALPVSSVAFSPDGRLLASGSDDKTVRLWVPVTGALQRTLEGHLGRVNSVAFSPDGWLLASSSFDKTVRLWDTATGALQQTLEGDALPVSSVVFSPNGRLLASGSSDRTVRLWDTATGALQQTLEGHSRKAYSVNFSPDGRLLTSGSSDRT
;
A
#
# COMPACT_ATOMS: atom_id res chain seq x y z
N MET A 1 -7.51 19.31 26.53
CA MET A 1 -7.83 18.79 25.18
C MET A 1 -9.16 19.41 24.72
N ASP A 2 -9.39 20.71 24.99
CA ASP A 2 -10.74 21.21 25.28
C ASP A 2 -11.30 22.17 24.20
N ALA A 3 -10.43 22.75 23.37
CA ALA A 3 -10.83 23.67 22.29
C ALA A 3 -11.50 22.94 21.11
N VAL A 4 -11.04 21.73 20.77
CA VAL A 4 -11.59 20.91 19.68
C VAL A 4 -12.98 20.39 20.02
N SER A 5 -13.21 19.98 21.28
CA SER A 5 -14.53 19.57 21.78
C SER A 5 -15.54 20.73 21.75
N SER A 6 -15.09 21.94 22.12
CA SER A 6 -15.92 23.15 22.11
C SER A 6 -16.25 23.61 20.67
N ALA A 7 -15.27 23.62 19.77
CA ALA A 7 -15.48 23.96 18.36
C ALA A 7 -16.41 22.97 17.64
N ALA A 8 -16.25 21.66 17.89
CA ALA A 8 -17.14 20.63 17.35
C ALA A 8 -18.58 20.80 17.87
N SER A 9 -18.74 21.17 19.14
CA SER A 9 -20.05 21.44 19.75
C SER A 9 -20.71 22.70 19.15
N VAL A 10 -19.95 23.77 18.88
CA VAL A 10 -20.46 24.98 18.22
C VAL A 10 -20.83 24.72 16.76
N ILE A 11 -20.05 23.90 16.03
CA ILE A 11 -20.38 23.49 14.65
C ILE A 11 -21.68 22.67 14.64
N ALA A 12 -21.86 21.75 15.58
CA ALA A 12 -23.09 20.99 15.73
C ALA A 12 -24.30 21.91 16.01
N ILE A 13 -24.14 22.94 16.85
CA ILE A 13 -25.16 23.96 17.11
C ILE A 13 -25.52 24.73 15.82
N ILE A 14 -24.54 25.14 15.02
CA ILE A 14 -24.77 25.87 13.75
C ILE A 14 -25.52 24.99 12.75
N GLN A 15 -25.16 23.70 12.64
CA GLN A 15 -25.80 22.74 11.75
C GLN A 15 -27.26 22.44 12.16
N LEU A 16 -27.49 22.22 13.46
CA LEU A 16 -28.82 21.98 14.01
C LEU A 16 -29.71 23.22 13.90
N THR A 17 -29.17 24.42 14.17
CA THR A 17 -29.89 25.69 14.01
C THR A 17 -30.25 25.95 12.54
N GLY A 18 -29.35 25.66 11.60
CA GLY A 18 -29.62 25.76 10.17
C GLY A 18 -30.70 24.79 9.69
N SER A 19 -30.73 23.58 10.25
CA SER A 19 -31.77 22.59 9.97
C SER A 19 -33.14 23.03 10.49
N LEU A 20 -33.19 23.63 11.68
CA LEU A 20 -34.40 24.24 12.26
C LEU A 20 -34.93 25.39 11.41
N VAL A 21 -34.06 26.30 10.97
CA VAL A 21 -34.43 27.40 10.07
C VAL A 21 -35.00 26.87 8.75
N LYS A 22 -34.40 25.83 8.17
CA LYS A 22 -34.89 25.19 6.95
C LYS A 22 -36.27 24.57 7.13
N LEU A 23 -36.50 23.87 8.24
CA LEU A 23 -37.79 23.25 8.60
C LEU A 23 -38.88 24.30 8.84
N CYS A 24 -38.57 25.39 9.54
CA CYS A 24 -39.48 26.51 9.71
C CYS A 24 -39.74 27.27 8.39
N GLY A 25 -38.74 27.34 7.51
CA GLY A 25 -38.85 27.92 6.18
C GLY A 25 -39.73 27.11 5.22
N SER A 26 -39.70 25.77 5.29
CA SER A 26 -40.62 24.91 4.53
C SER A 26 -42.07 25.10 4.97
N TYR A 27 -42.32 25.31 6.26
CA TYR A 27 -43.66 25.63 6.78
C TYR A 27 -44.24 26.91 6.16
N ILE A 28 -43.42 27.96 5.98
CA ILE A 28 -43.86 29.24 5.38
C ILE A 28 -44.26 29.06 3.90
N ARG A 29 -43.70 28.05 3.21
CA ARG A 29 -43.87 27.87 1.76
C ARG A 29 -45.06 27.00 1.34
N GLU A 30 -45.50 26.03 2.15
CA GLU A 30 -46.82 25.35 2.08
C GLU A 30 -46.84 24.10 2.98
N VAL A 31 -47.90 23.88 3.77
CA VAL A 31 -48.00 22.74 4.69
C VAL A 31 -48.91 21.66 4.13
N LYS A 32 -48.36 20.50 3.73
CA LYS A 32 -49.16 19.32 3.34
C LYS A 32 -49.28 18.25 4.44
N HIS A 33 -48.28 18.13 5.33
CA HIS A 33 -48.22 17.08 6.37
C HIS A 33 -47.79 17.63 7.74
N ALA A 34 -48.64 18.47 8.34
CA ALA A 34 -48.36 19.18 9.60
C ALA A 34 -47.89 18.28 10.77
N ARG A 35 -48.35 17.02 10.84
CA ARG A 35 -48.04 16.13 11.99
C ARG A 35 -46.58 15.67 12.02
N ASP A 36 -46.05 15.20 10.88
CA ASP A 36 -44.69 14.66 10.81
C ASP A 36 -43.64 15.77 10.87
N GLU A 37 -43.98 16.94 10.34
CA GLU A 37 -43.17 18.15 10.42
C GLU A 37 -43.06 18.68 11.86
N ILE A 38 -44.15 18.67 12.66
CA ILE A 38 -44.11 19.03 14.09
C ILE A 38 -43.20 18.07 14.87
N LEU A 39 -43.32 16.76 14.65
CA LEU A 39 -42.50 15.73 15.32
C LEU A 39 -41.01 15.83 14.96
N THR A 40 -40.72 16.22 13.73
CA THR A 40 -39.35 16.45 13.25
C THR A 40 -38.76 17.72 13.86
N LEU A 41 -39.58 18.78 13.94
CA LEU A 41 -39.20 20.04 14.57
C LEU A 41 -38.94 19.88 16.07
N GLN A 42 -39.79 19.15 16.80
CA GLN A 42 -39.60 18.85 18.21
C GLN A 42 -38.27 18.10 18.45
N ARG A 43 -37.98 17.06 17.65
CA ARG A 43 -36.71 16.32 17.74
C ARG A 43 -35.49 17.22 17.50
N ALA A 44 -35.56 18.13 16.53
CA ALA A 44 -34.48 19.06 16.23
C ALA A 44 -34.28 20.10 17.37
N ILE A 45 -35.37 20.61 17.96
CA ILE A 45 -35.33 21.52 19.12
C ILE A 45 -34.69 20.82 20.32
N THR A 46 -35.14 19.61 20.68
CA THR A 46 -34.57 18.86 21.81
C THR A 46 -33.09 18.51 21.58
N GLY A 47 -32.72 18.19 20.34
CA GLY A 47 -31.33 17.94 19.95
C GLY A 47 -30.44 19.17 20.17
N LEU A 48 -30.90 20.35 19.72
CA LEU A 48 -30.20 21.63 19.87
C LEU A 48 -30.10 22.07 21.34
N GLN A 49 -31.19 21.93 22.12
CA GLN A 49 -31.18 22.23 23.55
C GLN A 49 -30.19 21.36 24.32
N ARG A 50 -30.07 20.06 23.98
CA ARG A 50 -29.11 19.15 24.62
C ARG A 50 -27.67 19.60 24.33
N THR A 51 -27.35 19.88 23.06
CA THR A 51 -26.02 20.35 22.67
C THR A 51 -25.66 21.70 23.31
N LEU A 52 -26.61 22.64 23.41
CA LEU A 52 -26.42 23.91 24.11
C LEU A 52 -26.17 23.74 25.61
N LYS A 53 -26.87 22.81 26.28
CA LYS A 53 -26.66 22.50 27.70
C LYS A 53 -25.32 21.82 27.96
N ASP A 54 -24.92 20.89 27.10
CA ASP A 54 -23.62 20.22 27.18
C ASP A 54 -22.48 21.23 26.98
N LEU A 55 -22.63 22.14 26.00
CA LEU A 55 -21.69 23.24 25.79
C LEU A 55 -21.64 24.20 27.00
N GLN A 56 -22.79 24.55 27.59
CA GLN A 56 -22.85 25.40 28.78
C GLN A 56 -22.15 24.76 29.98
N LYS A 57 -22.33 23.45 30.19
CA LYS A 57 -21.67 22.70 31.26
C LYS A 57 -20.16 22.63 31.07
N ASN A 58 -19.72 22.45 29.83
CA ASN A 58 -18.30 22.42 29.48
C ASN A 58 -17.64 23.81 29.62
N LEU A 59 -18.38 24.90 29.40
CA LEU A 59 -17.87 26.27 29.60
C LEU A 59 -17.77 26.69 31.08
N GLN A 60 -18.48 26.00 31.98
CA GLN A 60 -18.50 26.28 33.42
C GLN A 60 -17.46 25.49 34.25
N SER A 61 -16.75 24.51 33.66
CA SER A 61 -15.67 23.78 34.34
C SER A 61 -14.39 24.64 34.40
N ASP A 62 -13.58 24.47 35.46
CA ASP A 62 -12.56 25.41 35.96
C ASP A 62 -11.44 25.85 35.00
N ASN A 63 -11.41 25.38 33.74
CA ASN A 63 -10.47 25.81 32.70
C ASN A 63 -11.01 26.90 31.75
N GLY A 64 -12.26 27.36 31.92
CA GLY A 64 -12.95 28.25 30.95
C GLY A 64 -12.58 29.74 30.95
N LYS A 65 -11.67 30.21 31.80
CA LYS A 65 -11.41 31.66 31.99
C LYS A 65 -10.31 32.29 31.11
N SER A 66 -9.70 31.57 30.17
CA SER A 66 -8.57 32.11 29.40
C SER A 66 -8.89 32.71 28.03
N LEU A 67 -10.16 32.66 27.56
CA LEU A 67 -10.54 33.11 26.21
C LEU A 67 -11.67 34.15 26.23
N PRO A 68 -11.58 35.26 25.46
CA PRO A 68 -12.67 36.24 25.35
C PRO A 68 -14.00 35.63 24.88
N THR A 69 -13.95 34.52 24.15
CA THR A 69 -15.08 33.80 23.55
C THR A 69 -15.96 33.05 24.54
N SER A 70 -15.41 32.54 25.64
CA SER A 70 -16.22 31.86 26.67
C SER A 70 -17.20 32.82 27.33
N SER A 71 -16.86 34.12 27.44
CA SER A 71 -17.72 35.15 28.02
C SER A 71 -18.92 35.55 27.13
N ARG A 72 -18.75 35.61 25.81
CA ARG A 72 -19.84 35.93 24.86
C ARG A 72 -20.77 34.73 24.64
N LEU A 73 -20.20 33.54 24.45
CA LEU A 73 -20.98 32.31 24.33
C LEU A 73 -21.78 32.02 25.60
N ALA A 74 -21.19 32.25 26.79
CA ALA A 74 -21.91 32.11 28.06
C ALA A 74 -23.10 33.07 28.20
N LYS A 75 -23.12 34.19 27.48
CA LYS A 75 -24.23 35.17 27.46
C LYS A 75 -25.31 34.83 26.43
N ASP A 76 -24.92 34.27 25.27
CA ASP A 76 -25.84 33.99 24.16
C ASP A 76 -26.54 32.63 24.27
N ILE A 77 -25.88 31.64 24.91
CA ILE A 77 -26.46 30.30 25.13
C ILE A 77 -27.75 30.34 25.95
N PRO A 78 -27.85 31.07 27.09
CA PRO A 78 -29.09 31.17 27.87
C PRO A 78 -30.26 31.78 27.08
N ASN A 79 -30.00 32.78 26.23
CA ASN A 79 -31.03 33.41 25.41
C ASN A 79 -31.56 32.45 24.34
N CYS A 80 -30.66 31.73 23.66
CA CYS A 80 -31.04 30.72 22.67
C CYS A 80 -31.83 29.56 23.32
N LEU A 81 -31.43 29.12 24.51
CA LEU A 81 -32.16 28.11 25.28
C LEU A 81 -33.56 28.59 25.67
N SER A 82 -33.71 29.85 26.08
CA SER A 82 -35.00 30.45 26.43
C SER A 82 -35.95 30.49 25.21
N ASP A 83 -35.46 30.97 24.07
CA ASP A 83 -36.25 31.04 22.82
C ASP A 83 -36.68 29.64 22.34
N LEU A 84 -35.79 28.64 22.45
CA LEU A 84 -36.10 27.26 22.11
C LEU A 84 -37.11 26.62 23.05
N GLN A 85 -37.07 26.95 24.35
CA GLN A 85 -38.06 26.50 25.33
C GLN A 85 -39.44 27.11 25.08
N GLU A 86 -39.50 28.40 24.76
CA GLU A 86 -40.77 29.06 24.41
C GLU A 86 -41.37 28.44 23.14
N LEU A 87 -40.54 28.12 22.16
CA LEU A 87 -40.96 27.43 20.93
C LEU A 87 -41.45 26.01 21.21
N GLU A 88 -40.77 25.25 22.07
CA GLU A 88 -41.15 23.89 22.46
C GLU A 88 -42.52 23.87 23.17
N VAL A 89 -42.74 24.79 24.11
CA VAL A 89 -44.03 24.93 24.84
C VAL A 89 -45.18 25.30 23.89
N LYS A 90 -44.92 26.10 22.86
CA LYS A 90 -45.94 26.46 21.87
C LYS A 90 -46.24 25.33 20.87
N LEU A 91 -45.27 24.47 20.60
CA LEU A 91 -45.45 23.28 19.77
C LEU A 91 -46.20 22.16 20.49
N ASP A 92 -46.19 22.16 21.82
CA ASP A 92 -46.99 21.26 22.66
C ASP A 92 -47.67 22.02 23.83
N PRO A 93 -48.82 22.68 23.59
CA PRO A 93 -49.48 23.54 24.58
C PRO A 93 -50.15 22.79 25.75
N GLY A 94 -49.72 21.55 26.06
CA GLY A 94 -50.22 20.82 27.22
C GLY A 94 -51.55 20.10 26.98
N MET A 95 -51.79 19.56 25.79
CA MET A 95 -52.81 18.53 25.61
C MET A 95 -52.28 17.22 26.20
N GLY A 96 -52.52 17.03 27.49
CA GLY A 96 -52.06 15.89 28.28
C GLY A 96 -52.29 14.55 27.56
N LYS A 97 -51.33 13.63 27.76
CA LYS A 97 -51.23 12.27 27.18
C LYS A 97 -52.49 11.38 27.30
N ASN A 98 -53.57 11.82 27.94
CA ASN A 98 -54.76 11.03 28.23
C ASN A 98 -56.04 11.39 27.43
N LEU A 99 -56.01 12.34 26.48
CA LEU A 99 -57.20 12.63 25.64
C LEU A 99 -57.03 12.39 24.12
N MET A 100 -55.90 11.87 23.66
CA MET A 100 -55.67 11.54 22.24
C MET A 100 -56.04 10.09 21.87
N ARG A 101 -57.14 9.57 22.42
CA ARG A 101 -57.68 8.26 22.01
C ARG A 101 -59.15 8.28 21.60
N LYS A 102 -59.80 9.45 21.52
CA LYS A 102 -61.25 9.50 21.27
C LYS A 102 -61.80 10.47 20.22
N VAL A 103 -60.98 11.21 19.47
CA VAL A 103 -61.51 12.03 18.38
C VAL A 103 -60.73 11.77 17.09
N GLY A 104 -61.42 11.15 16.13
CA GLY A 104 -60.90 10.85 14.80
C GLY A 104 -60.69 12.09 13.94
N LEU A 105 -59.73 11.96 13.02
CA LEU A 105 -59.56 12.71 11.78
C LEU A 105 -60.04 14.18 11.80
N ARG A 106 -59.23 15.05 12.40
CA ARG A 106 -59.03 16.41 11.89
C ARG A 106 -57.54 16.70 11.83
N ALA A 107 -57.07 17.18 10.68
CA ALA A 107 -55.69 17.61 10.46
C ALA A 107 -55.23 18.49 11.63
N LEU A 108 -54.13 18.10 12.28
CA LEU A 108 -53.44 18.93 13.28
C LEU A 108 -53.12 20.26 12.60
N LYS A 109 -53.91 21.29 12.91
CA LYS A 109 -53.67 22.65 12.44
C LYS A 109 -52.39 23.12 13.12
N TRP A 110 -51.45 23.63 12.35
CA TRP A 110 -50.16 24.06 12.88
C TRP A 110 -50.35 25.09 14.01
N PRO A 111 -49.67 24.93 15.15
CA PRO A 111 -49.95 25.72 16.35
C PRO A 111 -49.40 27.15 16.30
N LEU A 112 -48.52 27.46 15.35
CA LEU A 112 -47.85 28.77 15.22
C LEU A 112 -48.39 29.59 14.06
N LYS A 113 -48.63 30.89 14.26
CA LYS A 113 -48.97 31.81 13.17
C LYS A 113 -47.73 32.07 12.31
N ARG A 114 -47.93 32.37 11.02
CA ARG A 114 -46.83 32.68 10.08
C ARG A 114 -45.91 33.79 10.61
N THR A 115 -46.47 34.85 11.17
CA THR A 115 -45.71 35.97 11.78
C THR A 115 -44.88 35.54 12.98
N GLU A 116 -45.34 34.54 13.74
CA GLU A 116 -44.62 33.98 14.88
C GLU A 116 -43.46 33.10 14.41
N VAL A 117 -43.68 32.29 13.36
CA VAL A 117 -42.62 31.47 12.75
C VAL A 117 -41.55 32.35 12.09
N GLU A 118 -41.94 33.43 11.42
CA GLU A 118 -41.00 34.42 10.87
C GLU A 118 -40.17 35.08 11.98
N GLY A 119 -40.78 35.38 13.15
CA GLY A 119 -40.06 35.87 14.33
C GLY A 119 -39.06 34.86 14.89
N VAL A 120 -39.45 33.59 14.99
CA VAL A 120 -38.60 32.49 15.47
C VAL A 120 -37.43 32.24 14.52
N VAL A 121 -37.68 32.21 13.21
CA VAL A 121 -36.62 32.06 12.20
C VAL A 121 -35.62 33.20 12.31
N LYS A 122 -36.11 34.43 12.43
CA LYS A 122 -35.25 35.62 12.59
C LYS A 122 -34.41 35.53 13.86
N ASN A 123 -34.99 35.11 14.98
CA ASN A 123 -34.24 34.92 16.22
C ASN A 123 -33.19 33.82 16.07
N LEU A 124 -33.53 32.66 15.52
CA LEU A 124 -32.58 31.55 15.33
C LEU A 124 -31.46 31.90 14.35
N GLU A 125 -31.74 32.65 13.28
CA GLU A 125 -30.71 33.17 12.38
C GLU A 125 -29.80 34.21 13.06
N THR A 126 -30.35 35.03 13.95
CA THR A 126 -29.58 35.97 14.77
C THR A 126 -28.64 35.21 15.72
N HIS A 127 -29.12 34.17 16.41
CA HIS A 127 -28.29 33.31 17.25
C HIS A 127 -27.21 32.57 16.45
N LYS A 128 -27.59 31.98 15.31
CA LYS A 128 -26.65 31.35 14.38
C LYS A 128 -25.56 32.32 13.96
N SER A 129 -25.93 33.55 13.62
CA SER A 129 -24.96 34.58 13.22
C SER A 129 -24.06 34.97 14.39
N SER A 130 -24.58 35.09 15.62
CA SER A 130 -23.76 35.37 16.80
C SER A 130 -22.77 34.24 17.12
N PHE A 131 -23.21 32.98 17.02
CA PHE A 131 -22.34 31.81 17.18
C PHE A 131 -21.27 31.74 16.08
N LEU A 132 -21.61 32.07 14.84
CA LEU A 132 -20.68 32.10 13.72
C LEU A 132 -19.67 33.24 13.84
N LEU A 133 -20.12 34.41 14.31
CA LEU A 133 -19.26 35.57 14.58
C LEU A 133 -18.32 35.27 15.76
N SER A 134 -18.80 34.56 16.78
CA SER A 134 -17.96 34.08 17.89
C SER A 134 -16.89 33.09 17.41
N LEU A 135 -17.25 32.18 16.50
CA LEU A 135 -16.30 31.24 15.86
C LEU A 135 -15.30 31.96 14.94
N GLN A 136 -15.74 32.99 14.22
CA GLN A 136 -14.86 33.82 13.38
C GLN A 136 -13.92 34.67 14.22
N VAL A 137 -14.36 35.18 15.37
CA VAL A 137 -13.50 35.86 16.36
C VAL A 137 -12.50 34.88 16.97
N ASP A 138 -12.83 33.60 17.15
CA ASP A 138 -11.84 32.57 17.48
C ASP A 138 -10.85 32.37 16.33
N GLN A 139 -11.28 32.29 15.07
CA GLN A 139 -10.37 32.19 13.93
C GLN A 139 -9.49 33.43 13.75
N THR A 140 -10.02 34.64 13.99
CA THR A 140 -9.24 35.89 13.88
C THR A 140 -8.42 36.21 15.12
N SER A 141 -8.82 35.82 16.33
CA SER A 141 -7.98 35.91 17.53
C SER A 141 -6.93 34.80 17.57
N LEU A 142 -7.20 33.63 16.96
CA LEU A 142 -6.18 32.64 16.62
C LEU A 142 -5.22 33.21 15.57
N LEU A 143 -5.69 33.95 14.55
CA LEU A 143 -4.80 34.60 13.56
C LEU A 143 -4.00 35.79 14.13
N VAL A 144 -4.57 36.58 15.03
CA VAL A 144 -3.89 37.71 15.70
C VAL A 144 -3.00 37.22 16.84
N GLY A 145 -3.40 36.15 17.54
CA GLY A 145 -2.56 35.40 18.48
C GLY A 145 -1.45 34.61 17.80
N VAL A 146 -1.65 34.18 16.55
CA VAL A 146 -0.60 33.66 15.67
C VAL A 146 0.31 34.79 15.20
N ALA A 147 -0.20 36.00 14.93
CA ALA A 147 0.63 37.15 14.55
C ALA A 147 1.43 37.79 15.71
N GLN A 148 1.01 37.59 16.97
CA GLN A 148 1.80 37.94 18.16
C GLN A 148 2.61 36.74 18.70
N GLY A 149 2.18 35.53 18.38
CA GLY A 149 2.90 34.28 18.65
C GLY A 149 4.01 33.98 17.64
N THR A 150 4.06 34.65 16.49
CA THR A 150 5.16 34.54 15.52
C THR A 150 6.50 35.04 16.04
N ASP A 151 6.51 35.83 17.13
CA ASP A 151 7.76 36.21 17.81
C ASP A 151 8.13 35.26 18.98
N ARG A 152 7.27 34.29 19.35
CA ARG A 152 7.52 33.33 20.45
C ARG A 152 7.40 31.85 20.08
N ILE A 153 6.82 31.50 18.93
CA ILE A 153 6.73 30.12 18.42
C ILE A 153 7.69 29.98 17.23
N ASN A 154 8.97 30.14 17.53
CA ASN A 154 10.06 29.61 16.71
C ASN A 154 10.56 28.28 17.29
N GLN A 155 9.66 27.47 17.87
CA GLN A 155 9.98 26.13 18.39
C GLN A 155 8.98 25.09 17.88
N HIS A 156 8.82 25.04 16.56
CA HIS A 156 8.42 23.79 15.92
C HIS A 156 9.64 22.87 15.92
N ILE A 157 9.54 21.74 16.63
CA ILE A 157 10.44 20.62 16.36
C ILE A 157 10.11 20.13 14.97
N ASP A 158 11.01 20.40 14.04
CA ASP A 158 11.05 19.65 12.80
C ASP A 158 11.45 18.22 13.16
N LEU A 159 10.46 17.34 13.41
CA LEU A 159 10.68 15.92 13.69
C LEU A 159 11.46 15.22 12.56
N GLY A 160 11.60 15.86 11.39
CA GLY A 160 12.51 15.46 10.32
C GLY A 160 13.99 15.58 10.69
N LYS A 161 14.37 16.47 11.62
CA LYS A 161 15.76 16.63 12.10
C LYS A 161 16.22 15.51 13.03
N LEU A 162 15.28 14.80 13.66
CA LEU A 162 15.56 13.68 14.55
C LEU A 162 15.47 12.38 13.74
N GLU A 163 16.49 12.13 12.91
CA GLU A 163 16.61 10.98 11.99
C GLU A 163 16.62 9.63 12.73
N GLY A 164 15.44 9.15 13.15
CA GLY A 164 15.24 7.82 13.74
C GLY A 164 14.86 6.75 12.70
N VAL A 165 15.00 5.47 13.08
CA VAL A 165 14.66 4.31 12.25
C VAL A 165 13.28 3.79 12.67
N MET A 166 12.24 4.14 11.91
CA MET A 166 10.88 3.66 12.20
C MET A 166 10.76 2.13 12.09
N GLU A 167 11.58 1.51 11.24
CA GLU A 167 11.62 0.06 11.03
C GLU A 167 12.23 -0.73 12.19
N ALA A 168 12.94 -0.06 13.12
CA ALA A 168 13.53 -0.68 14.30
C ALA A 168 12.54 -0.78 15.48
N GLY A 169 11.37 -0.16 15.39
CA GLY A 169 10.33 -0.23 16.43
C GLY A 169 9.55 -1.55 16.39
N PHE A 170 8.95 -1.93 17.53
CA PHE A 170 8.15 -3.16 17.68
C PHE A 170 7.04 -3.32 16.62
N GLU A 171 6.43 -2.21 16.17
CA GLU A 171 5.30 -2.21 15.23
C GLU A 171 5.70 -1.88 13.78
N SER A 172 6.95 -2.13 13.41
CA SER A 172 7.38 -1.88 12.04
C SER A 172 6.63 -2.76 11.05
N PHE A 173 6.27 -2.19 9.90
CA PHE A 173 5.59 -2.91 8.81
C PHE A 173 6.42 -4.09 8.30
N SER A 174 7.75 -3.95 8.33
CA SER A 174 8.75 -4.94 7.92
C SER A 174 8.70 -6.23 8.75
N ASP A 175 8.21 -6.16 10.00
CA ASP A 175 8.27 -7.27 10.96
C ASP A 175 6.88 -7.81 11.35
N ARG A 176 5.83 -7.49 10.57
CA ARG A 176 4.43 -7.90 10.82
C ARG A 176 4.22 -9.42 10.89
N ASP A 177 5.14 -10.19 10.30
CA ASP A 177 5.08 -11.64 10.17
C ASP A 177 6.01 -12.36 11.20
N GLU A 178 6.67 -11.63 12.10
CA GLU A 178 7.49 -12.24 13.16
C GLU A 178 6.63 -12.75 14.34
N VAL A 179 6.98 -13.94 14.82
CA VAL A 179 6.15 -14.76 15.70
C VAL A 179 6.34 -14.39 17.17
N GLU A 180 5.23 -14.20 17.90
CA GLU A 180 5.17 -14.07 19.36
C GLU A 180 5.22 -15.44 20.06
N CYS A 181 5.44 -15.47 21.38
CA CYS A 181 5.30 -16.72 22.14
C CYS A 181 3.90 -17.31 21.90
N LEU A 182 3.85 -18.62 21.64
CA LEU A 182 2.60 -19.34 21.49
C LEU A 182 1.79 -19.25 22.78
N GLN A 183 0.46 -19.15 22.65
CA GLN A 183 -0.43 -18.96 23.79
C GLN A 183 -0.26 -20.11 24.81
N GLY A 184 -0.01 -19.77 26.07
CA GLY A 184 0.21 -20.76 27.14
C GLY A 184 1.65 -21.25 27.28
N THR A 185 2.58 -20.79 26.45
CA THR A 185 4.01 -21.14 26.57
C THR A 185 4.79 -20.06 27.34
N ARG A 186 5.84 -20.47 28.07
CA ARG A 186 6.76 -19.57 28.81
C ARG A 186 6.04 -18.61 29.78
N THR A 187 4.88 -19.02 30.28
CA THR A 187 3.98 -18.21 31.12
C THR A 187 4.65 -17.75 32.40
N GLU A 188 5.40 -18.63 33.08
CA GLU A 188 6.14 -18.28 34.29
C GLU A 188 7.23 -17.23 34.03
N LEU A 189 8.01 -17.39 32.95
CA LEU A 189 9.02 -16.41 32.55
C LEU A 189 8.40 -15.05 32.19
N LEU A 190 7.32 -15.06 31.40
CA LEU A 190 6.61 -13.83 31.05
C LEU A 190 6.02 -13.14 32.27
N GLN A 191 5.50 -13.91 33.23
CA GLN A 191 5.01 -13.40 34.50
C GLN A 191 6.14 -12.73 35.30
N ILE A 192 7.30 -13.37 35.44
CA ILE A 192 8.48 -12.80 36.11
C ILE A 192 8.88 -11.46 35.47
N ILE A 193 8.88 -11.38 34.14
CA ILE A 193 9.25 -10.14 33.42
C ILE A 193 8.20 -9.04 33.65
N MET A 194 6.91 -9.37 33.60
CA MET A 194 5.83 -8.39 33.81
C MET A 194 5.73 -7.91 35.27
N GLU A 195 5.99 -8.80 36.23
CA GLU A 195 6.13 -8.45 37.65
C GLU A 195 7.34 -7.53 37.86
N TRP A 196 8.49 -7.83 37.25
CA TRP A 196 9.64 -6.92 37.26
C TRP A 196 9.30 -5.56 36.64
N ALA A 197 8.58 -5.53 35.51
CA ALA A 197 8.25 -4.30 34.80
C ALA A 197 7.37 -3.35 35.63
N THR A 198 6.52 -3.88 36.51
CA THR A 198 5.53 -3.13 37.31
C THR A 198 5.91 -2.96 38.79
N SER A 199 6.81 -3.79 39.34
CA SER A 199 7.25 -3.75 40.74
C SER A 199 7.94 -2.43 41.14
N PRO A 200 8.00 -2.01 42.42
CA PRO A 200 8.86 -0.90 42.84
C PRO A 200 10.35 -1.26 43.01
N SER A 201 10.81 -2.41 42.48
CA SER A 201 12.18 -2.93 42.62
C SER A 201 13.30 -1.91 42.26
N GLN A 202 14.44 -2.00 42.96
CA GLN A 202 15.63 -1.16 42.73
C GLN A 202 16.39 -1.47 41.42
N LYS A 203 16.16 -2.64 40.81
CA LYS A 203 16.89 -3.10 39.61
C LYS A 203 16.25 -2.56 38.34
N SER A 204 16.95 -1.66 37.68
CA SER A 204 16.48 -0.89 36.53
C SER A 204 16.49 -1.61 35.18
N ILE A 205 17.33 -2.64 35.05
CA ILE A 205 17.54 -3.39 33.82
C ILE A 205 17.19 -4.86 34.06
N PHE A 206 16.43 -5.47 33.16
CA PHE A 206 16.23 -6.90 33.10
C PHE A 206 16.93 -7.44 31.85
N TRP A 207 17.94 -8.28 32.03
CA TRP A 207 18.75 -8.85 30.97
C TRP A 207 18.39 -10.32 30.75
N LEU A 208 17.67 -10.61 29.67
CA LEU A 208 17.37 -11.98 29.25
C LEU A 208 18.48 -12.50 28.34
N LYS A 209 19.29 -13.43 28.84
CA LYS A 209 20.43 -14.00 28.12
C LYS A 209 20.17 -15.41 27.61
N GLY A 210 20.68 -15.74 26.43
CA GLY A 210 20.51 -17.08 25.85
C GLY A 210 21.16 -17.23 24.48
N MET A 211 21.46 -18.47 24.09
CA MET A 211 22.09 -18.79 22.80
C MET A 211 21.19 -18.49 21.59
N ALA A 212 21.74 -18.52 20.38
CA ALA A 212 20.95 -18.35 19.16
C ALA A 212 19.82 -19.41 19.10
N GLY A 213 18.64 -19.03 18.62
CA GLY A 213 17.50 -19.93 18.48
C GLY A 213 16.72 -20.22 19.77
N THR A 214 17.10 -19.72 20.95
CA THR A 214 16.36 -19.95 22.21
C THR A 214 15.05 -19.16 22.34
N GLY A 215 14.65 -18.40 21.31
CA GLY A 215 13.39 -17.63 21.28
C GLY A 215 13.40 -16.32 22.09
N LYS A 216 14.56 -15.67 22.25
CA LYS A 216 14.69 -14.36 22.94
C LYS A 216 13.86 -13.27 22.28
N SER A 217 13.98 -13.11 20.96
CA SER A 217 13.26 -12.10 20.19
C SER A 217 11.75 -12.34 20.17
N THR A 218 11.34 -13.61 20.17
CA THR A 218 9.94 -14.02 20.35
C THR A 218 9.40 -13.56 21.70
N ILE A 219 10.16 -13.72 22.79
CA ILE A 219 9.78 -13.25 24.13
C ILE A 219 9.73 -11.71 24.17
N SER A 220 10.74 -11.02 23.64
CA SER A 220 10.78 -9.55 23.68
C SER A 220 9.63 -8.90 22.92
N ARG A 221 9.19 -9.50 21.80
CA ARG A 221 7.97 -9.09 21.09
C ARG A 221 6.71 -9.28 21.94
N THR A 222 6.53 -10.46 22.54
CA THR A 222 5.38 -10.70 23.44
C THR A 222 5.36 -9.75 24.65
N VAL A 223 6.53 -9.45 25.22
CA VAL A 223 6.69 -8.48 26.31
C VAL A 223 6.35 -7.07 25.83
N ALA A 224 6.86 -6.64 24.67
CA ALA A 224 6.55 -5.32 24.10
C ALA A 224 5.04 -5.16 23.83
N ARG A 225 4.37 -6.17 23.27
CA ARG A 225 2.91 -6.16 23.07
C ARG A 225 2.15 -6.01 24.39
N SER A 226 2.48 -6.85 25.37
CA SER A 226 1.84 -6.82 26.70
C SER A 226 2.03 -5.46 27.41
N LEU A 227 3.21 -4.84 27.26
CA LEU A 227 3.49 -3.51 27.79
C LEU A 227 2.75 -2.40 27.05
N LYS A 228 2.56 -2.55 25.73
CA LYS A 228 1.76 -1.61 24.94
C LYS A 228 0.29 -1.67 25.34
N ASP A 229 -0.27 -2.86 25.47
CA ASP A 229 -1.68 -3.07 25.84
C ASP A 229 -1.98 -2.53 27.25
N THR A 230 -0.99 -2.53 28.13
CA THR A 230 -1.09 -1.95 29.48
C THR A 230 -0.64 -0.48 29.56
N ASN A 231 -0.29 0.15 28.43
CA ASN A 231 0.18 1.53 28.31
C ASN A 231 1.48 1.87 29.08
N HIS A 232 2.34 0.87 29.29
CA HIS A 232 3.65 1.02 29.92
C HIS A 232 4.82 1.01 28.93
N LEU A 233 4.60 0.70 27.64
CA LEU A 233 5.65 0.72 26.63
C LEU A 233 6.02 2.17 26.26
N GLY A 234 7.22 2.61 26.66
CA GLY A 234 7.72 3.95 26.36
C GLY A 234 8.47 4.03 25.03
N ALA A 235 9.33 3.04 24.75
CA ALA A 235 10.06 2.94 23.49
C ALA A 235 10.55 1.52 23.21
N SER A 236 10.91 1.23 21.97
CA SER A 236 11.44 -0.04 21.53
C SER A 236 12.47 0.09 20.41
N PHE A 237 13.48 -0.78 20.42
CA PHE A 237 14.48 -0.90 19.36
C PHE A 237 14.92 -2.36 19.18
N PHE A 238 14.77 -2.90 17.97
CA PHE A 238 15.11 -4.27 17.59
C PHE A 238 16.31 -4.26 16.64
N PHE A 239 17.48 -4.65 17.15
CA PHE A 239 18.70 -4.73 16.36
C PHE A 239 18.64 -5.87 15.34
N ARG A 240 19.24 -5.65 14.16
CA ARG A 240 19.44 -6.68 13.14
C ARG A 240 20.77 -6.52 12.43
N ARG A 241 21.62 -7.54 12.50
CA ARG A 241 22.96 -7.49 11.93
C ARG A 241 22.90 -7.46 10.40
N GLY A 242 23.61 -6.51 9.76
CA GLY A 242 23.66 -6.40 8.30
C GLY A 242 22.46 -5.70 7.64
N GLU A 243 21.46 -5.25 8.41
CA GLU A 243 20.32 -4.44 7.92
C GLU A 243 20.57 -2.93 8.11
N GLY A 244 21.71 -2.43 7.61
CA GLY A 244 22.03 -0.99 7.58
C GLY A 244 21.88 -0.28 8.94
N ASP A 245 20.93 0.66 9.02
CA ASP A 245 20.67 1.46 10.23
C ASP A 245 20.10 0.66 11.43
N ARG A 246 19.64 -0.59 11.24
CA ARG A 246 19.22 -1.50 12.32
C ARG A 246 20.38 -2.30 12.92
N GLY A 247 21.49 -2.45 12.20
CA GLY A 247 22.72 -3.06 12.69
C GLY A 247 23.67 -2.05 13.35
N ASN A 248 23.52 -0.77 13.03
CA ASN A 248 24.37 0.32 13.52
C ASN A 248 23.70 1.10 14.67
N ALA A 249 24.44 1.34 15.76
CA ALA A 249 23.94 2.09 16.91
C ALA A 249 23.72 3.59 16.66
N ARG A 250 24.21 4.16 15.54
CA ARG A 250 24.16 5.60 15.23
C ARG A 250 22.78 6.24 15.41
N LYS A 251 21.70 5.53 15.07
CA LYS A 251 20.31 6.02 15.18
C LYS A 251 19.56 5.48 16.39
N PHE A 252 20.23 4.78 17.30
CA PHE A 252 19.64 4.14 18.48
C PHE A 252 18.96 5.15 19.42
N PHE A 253 19.72 6.10 19.98
CA PHE A 253 19.18 7.10 20.92
C PHE A 253 18.20 8.10 20.26
N PRO A 254 18.41 8.59 19.02
CA PRO A 254 17.41 9.37 18.31
C PRO A 254 16.07 8.63 18.19
N THR A 255 16.09 7.35 17.81
CA THR A 255 14.87 6.55 17.66
C THR A 255 14.12 6.40 18.99
N LEU A 256 14.83 6.07 20.07
CA LEU A 256 14.24 5.95 21.41
C LEU A 256 13.70 7.28 21.94
N THR A 257 14.43 8.38 21.73
CA THR A 257 14.01 9.73 22.12
C THR A 257 12.74 10.14 21.41
N ARG A 258 12.64 9.88 20.10
CA ARG A 258 11.44 10.16 19.30
C ARG A 258 10.22 9.41 19.85
N GLN A 259 10.37 8.11 20.15
CA GLN A 259 9.28 7.30 20.70
C GLN A 259 8.86 7.78 22.10
N LEU A 260 9.81 8.11 22.97
CA LEU A 260 9.52 8.65 24.30
C LEU A 260 8.86 10.03 24.26
N MET A 261 9.17 10.89 23.29
CA MET A 261 8.48 12.18 23.09
C MET A 261 7.02 12.03 22.62
N LEU A 262 6.72 10.92 21.93
CA LEU A 262 5.34 10.56 21.56
C LEU A 262 4.60 10.04 22.79
N TRP A 263 5.27 9.24 23.63
CA TRP A 263 4.72 8.72 24.87
C TRP A 263 4.48 9.81 25.93
N ASN A 264 5.45 10.71 26.16
CA ASN A 264 5.32 11.87 27.04
C ASN A 264 5.70 13.16 26.29
N SER A 265 4.67 13.97 25.98
CA SER A 265 4.83 15.23 25.25
C SER A 265 5.61 16.31 26.01
N GLU A 266 5.78 16.18 27.33
CA GLU A 266 6.54 17.13 28.14
C GLU A 266 8.06 17.08 27.87
N LEU A 267 8.56 16.00 27.25
CA LEU A 267 9.96 15.92 26.84
C LEU A 267 10.31 16.85 25.67
N ARG A 268 9.31 17.29 24.90
CA ARG A 268 9.50 18.04 23.65
C ARG A 268 10.33 19.33 23.82
N PRO A 269 10.06 20.22 24.78
CA PRO A 269 10.83 21.46 24.92
C PRO A 269 12.32 21.20 25.22
N GLY A 270 12.63 20.17 26.03
CA GLY A 270 14.00 19.78 26.35
C GLY A 270 14.74 19.24 25.13
N VAL A 271 14.11 18.36 24.36
CA VAL A 271 14.71 17.81 23.13
C VAL A 271 14.85 18.89 22.05
N GLN A 272 13.87 19.79 21.92
CA GLN A 272 13.95 20.90 20.97
C GLN A 272 15.14 21.80 21.26
N LYS A 273 15.33 22.15 22.53
CA LYS A 273 16.49 22.93 22.96
C LYS A 273 17.81 22.23 22.62
N ALA A 274 17.87 20.90 22.70
CA ALA A 274 19.05 20.15 22.31
C ALA A 274 19.32 20.21 20.79
N LEU A 275 18.27 20.06 19.96
CA LEU A 275 18.36 20.16 18.50
C LEU A 275 18.69 21.59 18.02
N ASP A 276 18.12 22.61 18.66
CA ASP A 276 18.40 24.02 18.33
C ASP A 276 19.86 24.39 18.63
N ASN A 277 20.40 23.88 19.73
CA ASN A 277 21.79 24.10 20.12
C ASN A 277 22.79 23.31 19.25
N ASP A 278 22.37 22.17 18.70
CA ASP A 278 23.24 21.23 18.00
C ASP A 278 22.45 20.47 16.91
N PRO A 279 22.23 21.08 15.73
CA PRO A 279 21.37 20.51 14.68
C PRO A 279 21.82 19.13 14.18
N ASP A 280 23.12 18.85 14.23
CA ASP A 280 23.73 17.59 13.76
C ASP A 280 23.88 16.54 14.88
N ILE A 281 23.28 16.75 16.06
CA ILE A 281 23.42 15.87 17.24
C ILE A 281 23.11 14.40 16.94
N SER A 282 22.17 14.11 16.04
CA SER A 282 21.81 12.75 15.59
C SER A 282 22.95 12.01 14.87
N SER A 283 23.99 12.73 14.44
CA SER A 283 25.19 12.18 13.78
C SER A 283 26.42 12.08 14.70
N LYS A 284 26.32 12.59 15.95
CA LYS A 284 27.42 12.63 16.92
C LYS A 284 27.60 11.31 17.68
N SER A 285 28.57 11.29 18.59
CA SER A 285 28.87 10.11 19.41
C SER A 285 27.67 9.67 20.25
N LEU A 286 27.55 8.36 20.51
CA LEU A 286 26.44 7.80 21.31
C LEU A 286 26.30 8.44 22.69
N ARG A 287 27.42 8.84 23.31
CA ARG A 287 27.40 9.53 24.60
C ARG A 287 26.77 10.91 24.48
N GLU A 288 27.14 11.70 23.48
CA GLU A 288 26.56 13.03 23.26
C GLU A 288 25.08 12.95 22.90
N GLN A 289 24.70 11.98 22.05
CA GLN A 289 23.30 11.69 21.74
C GLN A 289 22.53 11.36 23.02
N PHE A 290 23.02 10.41 23.83
CA PHE A 290 22.39 10.04 25.10
C PHE A 290 22.24 11.22 26.05
N GLU A 291 23.32 11.95 26.29
CA GLU A 291 23.35 13.04 27.27
C GLU A 291 22.41 14.19 26.88
N LYS A 292 22.46 14.63 25.61
CA LYS A 292 21.72 15.82 25.17
C LYS A 292 20.29 15.51 24.69
N LEU A 293 20.06 14.41 23.98
CA LEU A 293 18.74 14.09 23.42
C LEU A 293 17.83 13.38 24.43
N LEU A 294 18.39 12.58 25.35
CA LEU A 294 17.58 11.74 26.23
C LEU A 294 17.73 12.16 27.70
N PHE A 295 18.95 12.15 28.24
CA PHE A 295 19.19 12.27 29.67
C PHE A 295 18.90 13.67 30.23
N GLN A 296 19.43 14.74 29.62
CA GLN A 296 19.16 16.12 30.07
C GLN A 296 17.68 16.52 29.98
N PRO A 297 16.96 16.22 28.88
CA PRO A 297 15.52 16.47 28.81
C PRO A 297 14.74 15.75 29.91
N LEU A 298 15.06 14.50 30.21
CA LEU A 298 14.45 13.76 31.32
C LEU A 298 14.73 14.42 32.68
N LEU A 299 15.97 14.88 32.93
CA LEU A 299 16.31 15.58 34.19
C LEU A 299 15.61 16.94 34.32
N SER A 300 15.36 17.64 33.21
CA SER A 300 14.62 18.91 33.26
C SER A 300 13.16 18.73 33.69
N LEU A 301 12.58 17.55 33.45
CA LEU A 301 11.22 17.23 33.92
C LEU A 301 11.15 17.09 35.44
N ASP A 302 12.26 16.75 36.10
CA ASP A 302 12.33 16.67 37.56
C ASP A 302 12.07 18.02 38.23
N GLN A 303 12.29 19.12 37.51
CA GLN A 303 12.06 20.48 38.00
C GLN A 303 10.57 20.86 38.01
N LEU A 304 9.72 20.11 37.31
CA LEU A 304 8.27 20.34 37.21
C LEU A 304 7.47 19.59 38.29
N GLY A 305 8.14 18.80 39.15
CA GLY A 305 7.54 18.00 40.21
C GLY A 305 7.38 16.51 39.82
N PRO A 306 7.39 15.58 40.79
CA PRO A 306 7.40 14.14 40.49
C PRO A 306 6.07 13.69 39.87
N GLN A 307 6.11 13.21 38.63
CA GLN A 307 5.05 12.41 38.05
C GLN A 307 5.37 10.93 38.30
N ASN A 308 4.50 10.19 38.99
CA ASN A 308 4.74 8.76 39.30
C ASN A 308 4.44 7.84 38.09
N GLN A 309 4.92 8.19 36.90
CA GLN A 309 4.70 7.39 35.68
C GLN A 309 5.87 6.42 35.45
N THR A 310 5.56 5.16 35.13
CA THR A 310 6.54 4.13 34.80
C THR A 310 6.49 3.85 33.31
N ALA A 311 7.65 3.86 32.63
CA ALA A 311 7.79 3.53 31.23
C ALA A 311 8.88 2.49 31.03
N VAL A 312 8.63 1.51 30.17
CA VAL A 312 9.57 0.43 29.84
C VAL A 312 10.10 0.62 28.42
N MET A 313 11.42 0.54 28.29
CA MET A 313 12.15 0.53 27.03
C MET A 313 12.54 -0.92 26.70
N VAL A 314 12.15 -1.40 25.53
CA VAL A 314 12.47 -2.76 25.06
C VAL A 314 13.60 -2.71 24.04
N ILE A 315 14.71 -3.37 24.33
CA ILE A 315 15.88 -3.47 23.44
C ILE A 315 16.10 -4.94 23.11
N ASP A 316 15.88 -5.32 21.85
CA ASP A 316 16.06 -6.70 21.41
C ASP A 316 17.38 -6.91 20.67
N ALA A 317 17.99 -8.08 20.89
CA ALA A 317 19.15 -8.59 20.17
C ALA A 317 20.35 -7.63 20.19
N LEU A 318 20.73 -7.09 21.37
CA LEU A 318 21.84 -6.13 21.46
C LEU A 318 23.18 -6.69 20.91
N ASP A 319 23.36 -8.01 20.95
CA ASP A 319 24.50 -8.71 20.34
C ASP A 319 24.57 -8.60 18.81
N GLU A 320 23.50 -8.17 18.14
CA GLU A 320 23.47 -7.94 16.69
C GLU A 320 23.93 -6.54 16.28
N CYS A 321 24.28 -5.68 17.24
CA CYS A 321 24.92 -4.40 16.97
C CYS A 321 26.36 -4.61 16.46
N GLU A 322 26.69 -3.99 15.33
CA GLU A 322 27.91 -4.29 14.56
C GLU A 322 29.22 -3.90 15.24
N HIS A 323 29.20 -2.98 16.22
CA HIS A 323 30.39 -2.43 16.86
C HIS A 323 30.42 -2.73 18.38
N ASP A 324 31.35 -3.59 18.81
CA ASP A 324 31.53 -4.01 20.21
C ASP A 324 31.68 -2.86 21.22
N GLN A 325 32.28 -1.75 20.78
CA GLN A 325 32.47 -0.57 21.63
C GLN A 325 31.17 0.19 21.86
N ASP A 326 30.28 0.20 20.86
CA ASP A 326 28.97 0.84 20.96
C ASP A 326 28.04 0.05 21.88
N VAL A 327 28.06 -1.28 21.78
CA VAL A 327 27.38 -2.20 22.71
C VAL A 327 27.77 -1.90 24.17
N ARG A 328 29.08 -1.79 24.44
CA ARG A 328 29.59 -1.45 25.79
C ARG A 328 29.17 -0.05 26.23
N ASN A 329 29.20 0.93 25.32
CA ASN A 329 28.76 2.29 25.62
C ASN A 329 27.26 2.33 25.97
N ILE A 330 26.41 1.63 25.22
CA ILE A 330 24.97 1.53 25.49
C ILE A 330 24.73 0.96 26.90
N ILE A 331 25.34 -0.19 27.23
CA ILE A 331 25.18 -0.84 28.54
C ILE A 331 25.63 0.07 29.69
N ARG A 332 26.71 0.85 29.51
CA ARG A 332 27.21 1.79 30.53
C ARG A 332 26.30 3.02 30.72
N LEU A 333 25.65 3.50 29.67
CA LEU A 333 24.85 4.74 29.70
C LEU A 333 23.44 4.52 30.23
N LEU A 334 22.79 3.43 29.83
CA LEU A 334 21.41 3.09 30.18
C LEU A 334 21.07 3.18 31.70
N PRO A 335 21.91 2.69 32.64
CA PRO A 335 21.64 2.80 34.07
C PRO A 335 21.58 4.24 34.58
N LEU A 336 22.17 5.22 33.87
CA LEU A 336 22.16 6.63 34.30
C LEU A 336 20.75 7.23 34.23
N LEU A 337 19.85 6.68 33.40
CA LEU A 337 18.46 7.13 33.28
C LEU A 337 17.69 7.02 34.60
N GLN A 338 18.13 6.18 35.55
CA GLN A 338 17.53 6.08 36.89
C GLN A 338 17.68 7.33 37.75
N LYS A 339 18.55 8.27 37.35
CA LYS A 339 18.70 9.55 38.06
C LYS A 339 17.51 10.49 37.83
N ALA A 340 16.74 10.29 36.76
CA ALA A 340 15.51 11.04 36.51
C ALA A 340 14.39 10.55 37.45
N LYS A 341 13.73 11.49 38.14
CA LYS A 341 12.72 11.22 39.17
C LYS A 341 11.28 11.35 38.66
N SER A 342 11.06 12.15 37.62
CA SER A 342 9.74 12.43 37.05
C SER A 342 9.21 11.35 36.12
N VAL A 343 10.07 10.46 35.62
CA VAL A 343 9.65 9.27 34.87
C VAL A 343 10.50 8.09 35.32
N ARG A 344 9.86 7.04 35.85
CA ARG A 344 10.56 5.81 36.20
C ARG A 344 10.77 4.97 34.94
N LEU A 345 11.91 5.17 34.29
CA LEU A 345 12.29 4.37 33.13
C LEU A 345 12.82 2.99 33.55
N ARG A 346 12.42 1.95 32.84
CA ARG A 346 12.92 0.58 32.98
C ARG A 346 13.35 0.03 31.65
N ILE A 347 14.26 -0.93 31.67
CA ILE A 347 14.90 -1.41 30.44
C ILE A 347 14.86 -2.93 30.40
N PHE A 348 14.10 -3.47 29.46
CA PHE A 348 14.11 -4.90 29.14
C PHE A 348 15.05 -5.12 27.97
N LEU A 349 16.07 -5.96 28.16
CA LEU A 349 17.15 -6.16 27.20
C LEU A 349 17.35 -7.64 26.92
N THR A 350 17.43 -8.02 25.65
CA THR A 350 17.81 -9.39 25.25
C THR A 350 19.16 -9.40 24.56
N SER A 351 19.98 -10.42 24.83
CA SER A 351 21.18 -10.67 24.04
C SER A 351 21.74 -12.08 24.21
N ARG A 352 22.74 -12.43 23.38
CA ARG A 352 23.71 -13.49 23.71
C ARG A 352 24.70 -13.01 24.78
N PRO A 353 25.25 -13.90 25.64
CA PRO A 353 26.27 -13.57 26.62
C PRO A 353 27.67 -13.45 25.98
N GLU A 354 27.79 -12.70 24.88
CA GLU A 354 29.06 -12.50 24.18
C GLU A 354 30.01 -11.62 25.01
N LEU A 355 31.31 -11.68 24.70
CA LEU A 355 32.35 -11.01 25.49
C LEU A 355 32.09 -9.49 25.68
N PRO A 356 31.69 -8.70 24.66
CA PRO A 356 31.42 -7.26 24.85
C PRO A 356 30.24 -6.99 25.79
N ILE A 357 29.19 -7.81 25.72
CA ILE A 357 28.00 -7.70 26.57
C ILE A 357 28.37 -8.04 28.02
N SER A 358 29.04 -9.17 28.22
CA SER A 358 29.42 -9.67 29.56
C SER A 358 30.37 -8.70 30.26
N LEU A 359 31.36 -8.16 29.53
CA LEU A 359 32.25 -7.12 30.05
C LEU A 359 31.46 -5.84 30.37
N GLY A 360 30.53 -5.42 29.51
CA GLY A 360 29.70 -4.23 29.76
C GLY A 360 28.87 -4.33 31.04
N PHE A 361 28.20 -5.47 31.29
CA PHE A 361 27.42 -5.67 32.50
C PHE A 361 28.28 -5.83 33.76
N SER A 362 29.47 -6.45 33.65
CA SER A 362 30.41 -6.57 34.76
C SER A 362 30.88 -5.21 35.31
N GLU A 363 30.87 -4.17 34.47
CA GLU A 363 31.24 -2.79 34.85
C GLU A 363 30.07 -1.97 35.43
N VAL A 364 28.81 -2.40 35.21
CA VAL A 364 27.60 -1.69 35.66
C VAL A 364 27.24 -1.98 37.12
N GLY A 365 27.73 -3.10 37.66
CA GLY A 365 27.54 -3.57 39.04
C GLY A 365 26.19 -4.26 39.26
N ASP A 366 26.20 -5.43 39.91
CA ASP A 366 25.08 -6.39 40.04
C ASP A 366 23.80 -5.84 40.69
N HIS A 367 23.90 -4.69 41.37
CA HIS A 367 22.77 -4.05 42.05
C HIS A 367 21.86 -3.27 41.08
N LYS A 368 22.25 -3.07 39.81
CA LYS A 368 21.50 -2.28 38.82
C LYS A 368 20.71 -3.10 37.81
N TYR A 369 21.01 -4.39 37.67
CA TYR A 369 20.34 -5.29 36.73
C TYR A 369 19.98 -6.64 37.35
N GLN A 370 18.95 -7.28 36.80
CA GLN A 370 18.59 -8.67 37.04
C GLN A 370 18.81 -9.42 35.73
N ASP A 371 19.48 -10.57 35.77
CA ASP A 371 19.65 -11.41 34.60
C ASP A 371 18.96 -12.77 34.76
N LEU A 372 18.59 -13.37 33.62
CA LEU A 372 18.02 -14.71 33.56
C LEU A 372 18.52 -15.43 32.30
N ALA A 373 19.10 -16.62 32.48
CA ALA A 373 19.58 -17.45 31.39
C ALA A 373 18.50 -18.44 30.92
N LEU A 374 18.10 -18.34 29.66
CA LEU A 374 17.07 -19.22 29.08
C LEU A 374 17.43 -20.72 29.06
N HIS A 375 18.73 -21.04 29.11
CA HIS A 375 19.24 -22.42 29.09
C HIS A 375 19.46 -23.00 30.50
N GLU A 376 19.18 -22.23 31.55
CA GLU A 376 19.22 -22.66 32.95
C GLU A 376 17.80 -22.95 33.49
N ILE A 377 16.76 -22.80 32.65
CA ILE A 377 15.39 -23.20 32.98
C ILE A 377 15.35 -24.75 32.92
N PRO A 378 14.90 -25.45 33.98
CA PRO A 378 14.89 -26.92 34.01
C PRO A 378 14.14 -27.51 32.81
N GLU A 379 14.77 -28.43 32.08
CA GLU A 379 14.08 -29.22 31.06
C GLU A 379 13.07 -30.14 31.77
N GLU A 380 11.80 -30.08 31.37
CA GLU A 380 10.84 -31.11 31.76
C GLU A 380 11.25 -32.45 31.14
N ASP A 381 11.10 -33.55 31.90
CA ASP A 381 11.48 -34.95 31.61
C ASP A 381 10.85 -35.58 30.34
N TRP A 382 10.17 -34.80 29.52
CA TRP A 382 9.42 -35.25 28.34
C TRP A 382 9.81 -34.45 27.09
N PRO A 383 10.06 -35.09 25.92
CA PRO A 383 9.90 -36.52 25.59
C PRO A 383 11.14 -37.40 25.79
N GLY A 384 12.22 -36.84 26.35
CA GLY A 384 13.51 -37.53 26.57
C GLY A 384 14.45 -37.51 25.35
N GLU A 385 15.75 -37.47 25.61
CA GLU A 385 16.82 -37.27 24.61
C GLU A 385 16.78 -38.27 23.45
N GLY A 386 16.51 -39.55 23.72
CA GLY A 386 16.46 -40.59 22.68
C GLY A 386 15.31 -40.38 21.68
N VAL A 387 14.18 -39.83 22.12
CA VAL A 387 13.05 -39.51 21.24
C VAL A 387 13.35 -38.26 20.42
N ILE A 388 14.01 -37.27 21.02
CA ILE A 388 14.44 -36.04 20.33
C ILE A 388 15.39 -36.39 19.19
N GLN A 389 16.38 -37.25 19.41
CA GLN A 389 17.33 -37.68 18.36
C GLN A 389 16.62 -38.37 17.18
N GLU A 390 15.61 -39.19 17.45
CA GLU A 390 14.82 -39.83 16.40
C GLU A 390 13.99 -38.82 15.60
N LEU A 391 13.37 -37.83 16.27
CA LEU A 391 12.66 -36.73 15.62
C LEU A 391 13.61 -35.87 14.76
N VAL A 392 14.82 -35.58 15.23
CA VAL A 392 15.85 -34.86 14.46
C VAL A 392 16.21 -35.65 13.19
N ARG A 393 16.35 -36.98 13.29
CA ARG A 393 16.63 -37.84 12.14
C ARG A 393 15.53 -37.78 11.07
N ILE A 394 14.26 -37.72 11.47
CA ILE A 394 13.11 -37.63 10.54
C ILE A 394 13.04 -36.25 9.88
N THR A 395 13.49 -35.20 10.58
CA THR A 395 13.32 -33.81 10.15
C THR A 395 14.46 -33.25 9.30
N VAL A 396 15.68 -33.81 9.37
CA VAL A 396 16.82 -33.34 8.55
C VAL A 396 16.71 -33.78 7.07
N PRO A 397 16.85 -32.86 6.10
CA PRO A 397 17.30 -31.46 6.20
C PRO A 397 16.18 -30.40 6.23
N LEU A 398 14.91 -30.81 6.22
CA LEU A 398 13.77 -29.91 6.12
C LEU A 398 13.40 -29.38 7.51
N PHE A 399 13.99 -28.25 7.92
CA PHE A 399 13.70 -27.59 9.20
C PHE A 399 12.18 -27.40 9.45
N ILE A 400 11.41 -27.16 8.39
CA ILE A 400 9.95 -27.04 8.45
C ILE A 400 9.26 -28.29 9.02
N SER A 401 9.82 -29.47 8.80
CA SER A 401 9.27 -30.74 9.28
C SER A 401 9.24 -30.78 10.80
N ALA A 402 10.24 -30.20 11.48
CA ALA A 402 10.23 -30.11 12.94
C ALA A 402 9.07 -29.25 13.44
N ALA A 403 8.86 -28.08 12.82
CA ALA A 403 7.75 -27.20 13.16
C ALA A 403 6.37 -27.84 12.90
N THR A 404 6.20 -28.55 11.79
CA THR A 404 4.97 -29.29 11.47
C THR A 404 4.69 -30.41 12.47
N ILE A 405 5.72 -31.16 12.88
CA ILE A 405 5.61 -32.21 13.89
C ILE A 405 5.28 -31.63 15.26
N CYS A 406 5.94 -30.53 15.66
CA CYS A 406 5.62 -29.85 16.92
C CYS A 406 4.16 -29.37 16.95
N ARG A 407 3.67 -28.72 15.88
CA ARG A 407 2.26 -28.30 15.78
C ARG A 407 1.29 -29.48 15.76
N TYR A 408 1.71 -30.59 15.16
CA TYR A 408 0.96 -31.83 15.23
C TYR A 408 0.89 -32.33 16.68
N ILE A 409 1.97 -32.33 17.44
CA ILE A 409 1.96 -32.81 18.84
C ILE A 409 1.19 -31.84 19.77
N GLU A 410 1.29 -30.53 19.55
CA GLU A 410 0.75 -29.46 20.42
C GLU A 410 -0.78 -29.31 20.39
N ASN A 411 -1.48 -29.89 19.41
CA ASN A 411 -2.91 -29.62 19.22
C ASN A 411 -3.76 -30.00 20.46
N LEU A 412 -4.42 -28.99 21.05
CA LEU A 412 -5.18 -29.05 22.30
C LEU A 412 -6.34 -30.06 22.34
N LYS A 413 -6.80 -30.55 21.18
CA LYS A 413 -7.91 -31.52 21.13
C LYS A 413 -7.48 -32.95 21.52
N TRP A 414 -6.19 -33.28 21.63
CA TRP A 414 -5.72 -34.66 21.82
C TRP A 414 -4.48 -34.78 22.72
N GLU A 415 -4.23 -35.99 23.26
CA GLU A 415 -3.09 -36.24 24.16
C GLU A 415 -1.73 -36.26 23.41
N PRO A 416 -0.77 -35.39 23.76
CA PRO A 416 0.53 -35.28 23.08
C PRO A 416 1.37 -36.57 23.08
N LYS A 417 1.28 -37.36 24.16
CA LYS A 417 2.04 -38.62 24.31
C LYS A 417 1.58 -39.71 23.34
N LEU A 418 0.28 -39.81 23.09
CA LEU A 418 -0.29 -40.73 22.10
C LEU A 418 0.14 -40.34 20.69
N ARG A 419 0.10 -39.04 20.36
CA ARG A 419 0.51 -38.51 19.04
C ARG A 419 1.97 -38.79 18.72
N LEU A 420 2.84 -38.57 19.69
CA LEU A 420 4.25 -38.88 19.55
C LEU A 420 4.47 -40.38 19.33
N ARG A 421 3.71 -41.23 20.04
CA ARG A 421 3.77 -42.69 19.87
C ARG A 421 3.26 -43.15 18.49
N GLU A 422 2.21 -42.53 17.96
CA GLU A 422 1.68 -42.80 16.61
C GLU A 422 2.69 -42.41 15.52
N LEU A 423 3.28 -41.22 15.63
CA LEU A 423 4.27 -40.73 14.68
C LEU A 423 5.54 -41.61 14.64
N LEU A 424 5.89 -42.21 15.78
CA LEU A 424 7.02 -43.14 15.89
C LEU A 424 6.65 -44.59 15.52
N LYS A 425 5.37 -44.95 15.45
CA LYS A 425 4.92 -46.28 15.04
C LYS A 425 5.09 -46.46 13.53
N ASP A 426 5.91 -47.46 13.19
CA ASP A 426 6.04 -48.05 11.85
C ASP A 426 6.66 -47.15 10.76
N GLN A 427 7.85 -46.61 11.06
CA GLN A 427 8.65 -45.83 10.10
C GLN A 427 9.06 -46.58 8.81
N ALA A 428 8.89 -47.90 8.77
CA ALA A 428 9.21 -48.75 7.63
C ALA A 428 8.12 -48.76 6.53
N LYS A 429 6.91 -48.27 6.83
CA LYS A 429 5.75 -48.21 5.90
C LYS A 429 5.85 -47.08 4.87
N TYR A 430 6.66 -46.05 5.14
CA TYR A 430 6.72 -44.82 4.35
C TYR A 430 7.85 -44.87 3.32
N VAL A 431 7.51 -44.69 2.04
CA VAL A 431 8.44 -44.85 0.90
C VAL A 431 9.34 -43.61 0.76
N SER A 432 8.77 -42.41 0.93
CA SER A 432 9.49 -41.13 0.84
C SER A 432 9.64 -40.43 2.19
N LYS A 433 10.61 -39.51 2.31
CA LYS A 433 10.74 -38.65 3.50
C LYS A 433 9.54 -37.73 3.72
N MET A 434 8.86 -37.30 2.65
CA MET A 434 7.64 -36.48 2.73
C MET A 434 6.45 -37.30 3.22
N ASP A 435 6.38 -38.59 2.83
CA ASP A 435 5.35 -39.52 3.31
C ASP A 435 5.42 -39.62 4.85
N LYS A 436 6.63 -39.67 5.42
CA LYS A 436 6.84 -39.73 6.88
C LYS A 436 6.30 -38.51 7.63
N ILE A 437 6.16 -37.37 6.96
CA ILE A 437 5.73 -36.10 7.56
C ILE A 437 4.22 -35.91 7.38
N TYR A 438 3.73 -36.05 6.16
CA TYR A 438 2.36 -35.68 5.82
C TYR A 438 1.37 -36.83 5.91
N LEU A 439 1.79 -38.06 5.61
CA LEU A 439 0.86 -39.19 5.59
C LEU A 439 0.25 -39.46 6.97
N PRO A 440 0.99 -39.42 8.11
CA PRO A 440 0.39 -39.52 9.45
C PRO A 440 -0.66 -38.44 9.76
N ILE A 441 -0.49 -37.24 9.18
CA ILE A 441 -1.43 -36.13 9.35
C ILE A 441 -2.69 -36.37 8.51
N LEU A 442 -2.52 -36.86 7.28
CA LEU A 442 -3.60 -37.09 6.33
C LEU A 442 -4.42 -38.33 6.63
N THR A 443 -3.80 -39.46 7.01
CA THR A 443 -4.51 -40.72 7.31
C THR A 443 -5.47 -40.60 8.47
N ARG A 444 -5.30 -39.59 9.35
CA ARG A 444 -6.26 -39.28 10.42
C ARG A 444 -7.64 -38.88 9.91
N LEU A 445 -7.73 -38.37 8.67
CA LEU A 445 -9.02 -38.13 8.02
C LEU A 445 -9.82 -39.43 7.82
N LEU A 446 -9.14 -40.58 7.80
CA LEU A 446 -9.71 -41.91 7.55
C LEU A 446 -9.68 -42.82 8.78
N ASP A 447 -9.14 -42.35 9.91
CA ASP A 447 -8.81 -43.16 11.09
C ASP A 447 -9.98 -43.21 12.09
N ASP A 448 -11.16 -43.53 11.58
CA ASP A 448 -12.30 -43.94 12.39
C ASP A 448 -12.56 -45.44 12.13
N GLN A 449 -12.31 -46.27 13.15
CA GLN A 449 -12.31 -47.74 13.03
C GLN A 449 -13.71 -48.33 12.73
N GLU A 450 -14.75 -47.50 12.77
CA GLU A 450 -16.13 -47.87 12.45
C GLU A 450 -16.63 -47.30 11.11
N SER A 451 -15.81 -46.51 10.38
CA SER A 451 -16.24 -45.87 9.13
C SER A 451 -16.37 -46.85 7.97
N ASP A 452 -17.52 -46.82 7.30
CA ASP A 452 -17.76 -47.59 6.08
C ASP A 452 -16.89 -47.05 4.93
N LYS A 453 -16.45 -47.92 4.00
CA LYS A 453 -15.62 -47.53 2.84
C LYS A 453 -16.22 -46.38 2.01
N SER A 454 -17.55 -46.26 2.02
CA SER A 454 -18.26 -45.17 1.34
C SER A 454 -18.02 -43.81 2.01
N GLU A 455 -17.98 -43.75 3.35
CA GLU A 455 -17.73 -42.51 4.09
C GLU A 455 -16.28 -42.05 3.90
N GLN A 456 -15.34 -42.99 3.92
CA GLN A 456 -13.93 -42.71 3.62
C GLN A 456 -13.73 -42.12 2.22
N GLN A 457 -14.41 -42.68 1.22
CA GLN A 457 -14.37 -42.16 -0.15
C GLN A 457 -14.97 -40.75 -0.25
N GLN A 458 -16.05 -40.48 0.49
CA GLN A 458 -16.66 -39.15 0.53
C GLN A 458 -15.73 -38.13 1.19
N LEU A 459 -15.09 -38.49 2.31
CA LEU A 459 -14.14 -37.62 3.01
C LEU A 459 -12.93 -37.29 2.12
N LEU A 460 -12.43 -38.26 1.34
CA LEU A 460 -11.37 -38.02 0.35
C LEU A 460 -11.82 -37.07 -0.77
N GLN A 461 -13.05 -37.23 -1.28
CA GLN A 461 -13.59 -36.32 -2.30
C GLN A 461 -13.73 -34.89 -1.76
N GLU A 462 -14.23 -34.73 -0.54
CA GLU A 462 -14.34 -33.42 0.12
C GLU A 462 -12.98 -32.80 0.42
N PHE A 463 -12.00 -33.61 0.81
CA PHE A 463 -10.61 -33.16 0.95
C PHE A 463 -10.07 -32.64 -0.38
N GLN A 464 -10.23 -33.40 -1.47
CA GLN A 464 -9.76 -32.99 -2.80
C GLN A 464 -10.51 -31.77 -3.35
N SER A 465 -11.79 -31.59 -3.03
CA SER A 465 -12.57 -30.43 -3.48
C SER A 465 -12.22 -29.14 -2.73
N ILE A 466 -11.80 -29.24 -1.46
CA ILE A 466 -11.43 -28.09 -0.63
C ILE A 466 -9.92 -27.85 -0.65
N VAL A 467 -9.14 -28.78 -0.10
CA VAL A 467 -7.68 -28.64 0.04
C VAL A 467 -7.00 -28.67 -1.32
N GLY A 468 -7.47 -29.54 -2.23
CA GLY A 468 -6.96 -29.59 -3.60
C GLY A 468 -7.10 -28.26 -4.36
N VAL A 469 -8.16 -27.49 -4.08
CA VAL A 469 -8.30 -26.14 -4.63
C VAL A 469 -7.37 -25.16 -3.92
N ILE A 470 -7.36 -25.15 -2.58
CA ILE A 470 -6.53 -24.22 -1.77
C ILE A 470 -5.06 -24.26 -2.18
N ILE A 471 -4.52 -25.46 -2.45
CA ILE A 471 -3.10 -25.60 -2.81
C ILE A 471 -2.75 -25.11 -4.21
N LEU A 472 -3.74 -24.89 -5.08
CA LEU A 472 -3.56 -24.47 -6.49
C LEU A 472 -4.02 -23.04 -6.76
N LEU A 473 -4.64 -22.36 -5.79
CA LEU A 473 -5.05 -20.97 -5.95
C LEU A 473 -3.84 -20.06 -6.21
N ALA A 474 -3.97 -19.13 -7.16
CA ALA A 474 -2.94 -18.14 -7.48
C ALA A 474 -2.71 -17.16 -6.33
N VAL A 475 -3.77 -16.86 -5.57
CA VAL A 475 -3.74 -16.04 -4.35
C VAL A 475 -4.64 -16.72 -3.32
N PRO A 476 -4.21 -16.84 -2.05
CA PRO A 476 -5.01 -17.51 -1.04
C PRO A 476 -6.32 -16.78 -0.74
N LEU A 477 -7.40 -17.54 -0.56
CA LEU A 477 -8.75 -17.07 -0.30
C LEU A 477 -9.20 -17.38 1.14
N SER A 478 -10.15 -16.62 1.66
CA SER A 478 -10.74 -16.83 2.99
C SER A 478 -11.76 -17.97 2.97
N ILE A 479 -12.21 -18.43 4.16
CA ILE A 479 -13.23 -19.47 4.26
C ILE A 479 -14.55 -19.01 3.62
N ASN A 480 -14.97 -17.77 3.91
CA ASN A 480 -16.20 -17.22 3.37
C ASN A 480 -16.13 -17.06 1.85
N THR A 481 -15.00 -16.61 1.31
CA THR A 481 -14.79 -16.49 -0.13
C THR A 481 -14.74 -17.87 -0.81
N LEU A 482 -14.05 -18.85 -0.22
CA LEU A 482 -14.03 -20.23 -0.72
C LEU A 482 -15.43 -20.86 -0.73
N SER A 483 -16.23 -20.56 0.29
CA SER A 483 -17.61 -21.06 0.40
C SER A 483 -18.44 -20.62 -0.80
N LEU A 484 -18.40 -19.34 -1.15
CA LEU A 484 -19.10 -18.78 -2.31
C LEU A 484 -18.51 -19.30 -3.63
N PHE A 485 -17.19 -19.39 -3.72
CA PHE A 485 -16.48 -19.83 -4.93
C PHE A 485 -16.77 -21.31 -5.28
N LEU A 486 -16.68 -22.20 -4.29
CA LEU A 486 -16.92 -23.63 -4.46
C LEU A 486 -18.42 -23.99 -4.41
N GLY A 487 -19.23 -23.22 -3.70
CA GLY A 487 -20.62 -23.54 -3.38
C GLY A 487 -20.75 -24.59 -2.27
N ILE A 488 -19.79 -24.62 -1.35
CA ILE A 488 -19.76 -25.49 -0.15
C ILE A 488 -19.99 -24.60 1.06
N GLU A 489 -20.79 -25.02 2.04
CA GLU A 489 -21.05 -24.21 3.23
C GLU A 489 -19.78 -23.92 4.03
N ALA A 490 -19.65 -22.68 4.53
CA ALA A 490 -18.47 -22.22 5.27
C ALA A 490 -18.15 -23.11 6.49
N ASP A 491 -19.17 -23.62 7.18
CA ASP A 491 -18.98 -24.53 8.31
C ASP A 491 -18.44 -25.89 7.87
N GLN A 492 -18.88 -26.42 6.73
CA GLN A 492 -18.33 -27.66 6.17
C GLN A 492 -16.85 -27.47 5.82
N ILE A 493 -16.50 -26.35 5.18
CA ILE A 493 -15.10 -26.01 4.88
C ILE A 493 -14.29 -25.91 6.18
N SER A 494 -14.77 -25.13 7.17
CA SER A 494 -14.09 -24.94 8.45
C SER A 494 -13.86 -26.28 9.17
N ASN A 495 -14.86 -27.15 9.22
CA ASN A 495 -14.79 -28.44 9.88
C ASN A 495 -13.76 -29.37 9.21
N ARG A 496 -13.64 -29.32 7.88
CA ARG A 496 -12.65 -30.11 7.14
C ARG A 496 -11.23 -29.56 7.32
N LEU A 497 -11.07 -28.24 7.30
CA LEU A 497 -9.77 -27.60 7.44
C LEU A 497 -9.22 -27.70 8.87
N ASP A 498 -10.08 -27.82 9.88
CA ASP A 498 -9.69 -27.89 11.29
C ASP A 498 -8.69 -29.02 11.61
N LEU A 499 -8.73 -30.12 10.84
CA LEU A 499 -7.81 -31.26 10.95
C LEU A 499 -6.40 -30.94 10.42
N PHE A 500 -6.24 -29.88 9.63
CA PHE A 500 -5.03 -29.55 8.89
C PHE A 500 -4.29 -28.31 9.40
N ARG A 501 -4.59 -27.84 10.62
CA ARG A 501 -3.90 -26.68 11.26
C ARG A 501 -2.38 -26.84 11.39
N SER A 502 -1.85 -28.06 11.32
CA SER A 502 -0.41 -28.33 11.33
C SER A 502 0.28 -27.99 10.00
N VAL A 503 -0.46 -27.97 8.89
CA VAL A 503 0.06 -27.75 7.51
C VAL A 503 -0.55 -26.51 6.83
N LEU A 504 -1.72 -26.06 7.30
CA LEU A 504 -2.41 -24.85 6.85
C LEU A 504 -2.50 -23.84 8.01
N SER A 505 -2.19 -22.59 7.70
CA SER A 505 -2.50 -21.44 8.55
C SER A 505 -3.97 -21.10 8.37
N ILE A 506 -4.79 -21.43 9.37
CA ILE A 506 -6.24 -21.18 9.39
C ILE A 506 -6.53 -20.12 10.46
N PRO A 507 -6.77 -18.87 10.06
CA PRO A 507 -7.09 -17.79 11.00
C PRO A 507 -8.38 -18.05 11.78
N GLY A 508 -8.52 -17.42 12.95
CA GLY A 508 -9.77 -17.46 13.71
C GLY A 508 -10.88 -16.63 13.06
N ASP A 509 -10.50 -15.58 12.34
CA ASP A 509 -11.40 -14.78 11.51
C ASP A 509 -11.61 -15.44 10.14
N ARG A 510 -12.87 -15.72 9.79
CA ARG A 510 -13.25 -16.43 8.55
C ARG A 510 -13.09 -15.60 7.28
N ASP A 511 -12.88 -14.29 7.42
CA ASP A 511 -12.60 -13.38 6.30
C ASP A 511 -11.10 -13.23 6.01
N GLN A 512 -10.23 -13.78 6.84
CA GLN A 512 -8.80 -13.83 6.58
C GLN A 512 -8.41 -15.02 5.68
N PRO A 513 -7.42 -14.85 4.79
CA PRO A 513 -7.04 -15.87 3.81
C PRO A 513 -6.34 -17.08 4.45
N ILE A 514 -6.71 -18.28 4.00
CA ILE A 514 -6.06 -19.53 4.38
C ILE A 514 -4.74 -19.66 3.63
N ARG A 515 -3.63 -19.92 4.33
CA ARG A 515 -2.32 -20.06 3.70
C ARG A 515 -1.72 -21.43 3.94
N ILE A 516 -0.99 -21.94 2.96
CA ILE A 516 -0.15 -23.12 3.15
C ILE A 516 1.07 -22.67 3.96
N LEU A 517 1.41 -23.39 5.04
CA LEU A 517 2.56 -23.05 5.87
C LEU A 517 3.88 -23.27 5.12
N HIS A 518 3.92 -24.20 4.17
CA HIS A 518 5.10 -24.46 3.35
C HIS A 518 4.76 -25.14 2.02
N LEU A 519 5.46 -24.74 0.95
CA LEU A 519 5.21 -25.20 -0.41
C LEU A 519 5.36 -26.72 -0.59
N SER A 520 6.23 -27.37 0.20
CA SER A 520 6.42 -28.83 0.13
C SER A 520 5.15 -29.64 0.41
N PHE A 521 4.15 -29.07 1.09
CA PHE A 521 2.86 -29.76 1.29
C PHE A 521 2.07 -29.84 -0.02
N ARG A 522 2.08 -28.77 -0.83
CA ARG A 522 1.54 -28.78 -2.19
C ARG A 522 2.30 -29.77 -3.06
N ASP A 523 3.63 -29.70 -3.05
CA ASP A 523 4.47 -30.59 -3.87
C ASP A 523 4.23 -32.06 -3.52
N PHE A 524 4.06 -32.37 -2.24
CA PHE A 524 3.69 -33.71 -1.79
C PHE A 524 2.34 -34.15 -2.37
N LEU A 525 1.28 -33.35 -2.23
CA LEU A 525 -0.06 -33.75 -2.68
C LEU A 525 -0.13 -33.95 -4.21
N VAL A 526 0.57 -33.12 -4.98
CA VAL A 526 0.60 -33.20 -6.45
C VAL A 526 1.53 -34.33 -6.96
N GLN A 527 2.51 -34.78 -6.17
CA GLN A 527 3.45 -35.84 -6.60
C GLN A 527 3.20 -37.19 -5.91
N SER A 528 2.32 -37.25 -4.90
CA SER A 528 2.10 -38.46 -4.12
C SER A 528 1.45 -39.57 -4.95
N ARG A 529 1.71 -40.82 -4.57
CA ARG A 529 0.99 -42.00 -5.10
C ARG A 529 -0.06 -42.51 -4.12
N THR A 530 -0.49 -41.64 -3.21
CA THR A 530 -1.41 -41.98 -2.12
C THR A 530 -2.85 -41.64 -2.51
N GLU A 531 -3.81 -42.06 -1.69
CA GLU A 531 -5.24 -41.74 -1.88
C GLU A 531 -5.53 -40.22 -1.78
N PHE A 532 -4.61 -39.47 -1.16
CA PHE A 532 -4.64 -38.01 -1.04
C PHE A 532 -4.04 -37.28 -2.25
N TYR A 533 -3.66 -38.00 -3.31
CA TYR A 533 -3.15 -37.42 -4.54
C TYR A 533 -4.12 -36.38 -5.12
N VAL A 534 -3.58 -35.24 -5.53
CA VAL A 534 -4.31 -34.17 -6.19
C VAL A 534 -3.82 -34.06 -7.64
N ASP A 535 -4.70 -34.42 -8.57
CA ASP A 535 -4.48 -34.20 -10.00
C ASP A 535 -4.52 -32.69 -10.31
N ASP A 536 -3.34 -32.12 -10.57
CA ASP A 536 -3.18 -30.69 -10.78
C ASP A 536 -3.90 -30.21 -12.04
N LEU A 537 -3.78 -30.91 -13.16
CA LEU A 537 -4.44 -30.59 -14.43
C LEU A 537 -5.97 -30.57 -14.25
N SER A 538 -6.52 -31.62 -13.65
CA SER A 538 -7.96 -31.75 -13.41
C SER A 538 -8.47 -30.69 -12.44
N LYS A 539 -7.72 -30.37 -11.38
CA LYS A 539 -8.14 -29.33 -10.42
C LYS A 539 -8.01 -27.92 -10.96
N HIS A 540 -6.98 -27.62 -11.77
CA HIS A 540 -6.92 -26.35 -12.50
C HIS A 540 -8.13 -26.18 -13.43
N LYS A 541 -8.58 -27.25 -14.08
CA LYS A 541 -9.81 -27.27 -14.89
C LYS A 541 -11.07 -27.00 -14.06
N ASP A 542 -11.19 -27.62 -12.89
CA ASP A 542 -12.31 -27.38 -11.96
C ASP A 542 -12.33 -25.91 -11.48
N ILE A 543 -11.17 -25.35 -11.13
CA ILE A 543 -11.06 -23.95 -10.70
C ILE A 543 -11.43 -23.00 -11.83
N ALA A 544 -10.97 -23.24 -13.07
CA ALA A 544 -11.32 -22.42 -14.22
C ALA A 544 -12.84 -22.42 -14.47
N LYS A 545 -13.51 -23.59 -14.34
CA LYS A 545 -14.97 -23.70 -14.42
C LYS A 545 -15.67 -22.91 -13.32
N SER A 546 -15.19 -23.00 -12.08
CA SER A 546 -15.73 -22.22 -10.95
C SER A 546 -15.57 -20.71 -11.18
N CYS A 547 -14.45 -20.26 -11.73
CA CYS A 547 -14.27 -18.85 -12.10
C CYS A 547 -15.29 -18.41 -13.17
N LEU A 548 -15.44 -19.19 -14.25
CA LEU A 548 -16.40 -18.90 -15.31
C LEU A 548 -17.83 -18.87 -14.78
N ARG A 549 -18.23 -19.85 -13.95
CA ARG A 549 -19.55 -19.89 -13.30
C ARG A 549 -19.79 -18.66 -12.43
N THR A 550 -18.82 -18.30 -11.60
CA THR A 550 -18.91 -17.13 -10.71
C THR A 550 -19.09 -15.86 -11.52
N MET A 551 -18.32 -15.67 -12.59
CA MET A 551 -18.45 -14.53 -13.48
C MET A 551 -19.79 -14.52 -14.22
N GLN A 552 -20.27 -15.64 -14.76
CA GLN A 552 -21.56 -15.73 -15.47
C GLN A 552 -22.75 -15.34 -14.58
N ASN A 553 -22.68 -15.65 -13.29
CA ASN A 553 -23.76 -15.36 -12.34
C ASN A 553 -23.79 -13.91 -11.87
N HIS A 554 -22.64 -13.22 -11.85
CA HIS A 554 -22.53 -11.90 -11.22
C HIS A 554 -22.22 -10.77 -12.21
N LEU A 555 -21.47 -11.03 -13.28
CA LEU A 555 -21.11 -10.00 -14.26
C LEU A 555 -22.32 -9.55 -15.05
N ARG A 556 -22.59 -8.26 -14.98
CA ARG A 556 -23.63 -7.55 -15.72
C ARG A 556 -23.14 -6.16 -16.07
N LYS A 557 -23.79 -5.54 -17.05
CA LYS A 557 -23.52 -4.15 -17.43
C LYS A 557 -23.81 -3.25 -16.23
N ASP A 558 -22.92 -2.30 -15.99
CA ASP A 558 -23.01 -1.36 -14.88
C ASP A 558 -23.08 -2.08 -13.52
N ILE A 559 -22.08 -2.93 -13.26
CA ILE A 559 -22.07 -3.83 -12.11
C ILE A 559 -22.16 -3.06 -10.78
N CYS A 560 -21.50 -1.90 -10.72
CA CYS A 560 -21.48 -1.00 -9.57
C CYS A 560 -22.60 0.07 -9.57
N GLY A 561 -23.51 0.08 -10.55
CA GLY A 561 -24.62 1.02 -10.60
C GLY A 561 -24.19 2.50 -10.69
N LEU A 562 -23.24 2.80 -11.57
CA LEU A 562 -22.68 4.13 -11.77
C LEU A 562 -23.74 5.08 -12.33
N SER A 563 -23.85 6.27 -11.73
CA SER A 563 -24.91 7.24 -12.04
C SER A 563 -24.90 7.78 -13.48
N SER A 564 -23.78 7.66 -14.21
CA SER A 564 -23.68 8.11 -15.60
C SER A 564 -22.59 7.37 -16.39
N PRO A 565 -22.69 7.30 -17.73
CA PRO A 565 -21.64 6.76 -18.60
C PRO A 565 -20.26 7.43 -18.45
N GLY A 566 -20.23 8.69 -17.99
CA GLY A 566 -19.00 9.46 -17.78
C GLY A 566 -18.48 9.39 -16.35
N ALA A 567 -19.08 8.56 -15.48
CA ALA A 567 -18.61 8.38 -14.13
C ALA A 567 -17.17 7.87 -14.14
N ARG A 568 -16.27 8.63 -13.49
CA ARG A 568 -14.86 8.26 -13.44
C ARG A 568 -14.64 7.21 -12.39
N ARG A 569 -13.76 6.24 -12.66
CA ARG A 569 -13.34 5.24 -11.68
C ARG A 569 -12.81 5.89 -10.40
N ALA A 570 -12.06 6.98 -10.51
CA ALA A 570 -11.50 7.71 -9.38
C ALA A 570 -12.57 8.31 -8.44
N ASP A 571 -13.80 8.51 -8.94
CA ASP A 571 -14.92 9.05 -8.17
C ASP A 571 -15.78 7.93 -7.52
N VAL A 572 -15.50 6.66 -7.82
CA VAL A 572 -16.21 5.51 -7.26
C VAL A 572 -15.63 5.18 -5.89
N ASP A 573 -16.49 5.10 -4.88
CA ASP A 573 -16.09 4.68 -3.53
C ASP A 573 -15.45 3.27 -3.56
N PRO A 574 -14.21 3.09 -3.09
CA PRO A 574 -13.57 1.78 -3.02
C PRO A 574 -14.39 0.73 -2.25
N GLN A 575 -15.13 1.14 -1.20
CA GLN A 575 -16.01 0.22 -0.48
C GLN A 575 -17.19 -0.25 -1.34
N GLY A 576 -17.74 0.65 -2.16
CA GLY A 576 -18.74 0.32 -3.17
C GLY A 576 -18.24 -0.69 -4.20
N ILE A 577 -16.97 -0.56 -4.64
CA ILE A 577 -16.36 -1.56 -5.54
C ILE A 577 -16.34 -2.93 -4.87
N HIS A 578 -15.88 -3.03 -3.62
CA HIS A 578 -15.84 -4.31 -2.88
C HIS A 578 -17.23 -4.94 -2.64
N GLN A 579 -18.28 -4.12 -2.53
CA GLN A 579 -19.65 -4.60 -2.36
C GLN A 579 -20.18 -5.29 -3.62
N TYR A 580 -19.90 -4.74 -4.81
CA TYR A 580 -20.40 -5.26 -6.09
C TYR A 580 -19.44 -6.23 -6.78
N LEU A 581 -18.15 -6.13 -6.47
CA LEU A 581 -17.10 -7.05 -6.89
C LEU A 581 -16.51 -7.74 -5.65
N PRO A 582 -17.19 -8.75 -5.10
CA PRO A 582 -16.70 -9.48 -3.92
C PRO A 582 -15.44 -10.30 -4.25
N PRO A 583 -14.65 -10.71 -3.25
CA PRO A 583 -13.33 -11.32 -3.47
C PRO A 583 -13.31 -12.54 -4.40
N GLU A 584 -14.34 -13.39 -4.38
CA GLU A 584 -14.46 -14.55 -5.27
C GLU A 584 -14.64 -14.14 -6.73
N LEU A 585 -15.35 -13.04 -6.98
CA LEU A 585 -15.53 -12.48 -8.32
C LEU A 585 -14.25 -11.79 -8.79
N GLN A 586 -13.57 -11.03 -7.91
CA GLN A 586 -12.26 -10.43 -8.23
C GLN A 586 -11.23 -11.50 -8.61
N TYR A 587 -11.15 -12.57 -7.82
CA TYR A 587 -10.29 -13.72 -8.12
C TYR A 587 -10.64 -14.33 -9.48
N SER A 588 -11.93 -14.56 -9.71
CA SER A 588 -12.43 -15.16 -10.96
C SER A 588 -12.09 -14.31 -12.17
N CYS A 589 -12.27 -12.98 -12.10
CA CYS A 589 -11.95 -12.06 -13.19
C CYS A 589 -10.46 -12.04 -13.54
N ARG A 590 -9.57 -12.20 -12.55
CA ARG A 590 -8.12 -12.09 -12.73
C ARG A 590 -7.44 -13.39 -13.12
N TYR A 591 -7.88 -14.54 -12.59
CA TYR A 591 -7.11 -15.78 -12.67
C TYR A 591 -7.72 -16.90 -13.50
N TRP A 592 -8.92 -16.74 -14.08
CA TRP A 592 -9.57 -17.81 -14.85
C TRP A 592 -8.71 -18.30 -16.04
N ILE A 593 -8.04 -17.40 -16.76
CA ILE A 593 -7.15 -17.77 -17.90
C ILE A 593 -5.88 -18.45 -17.39
N HIS A 594 -5.35 -18.03 -16.24
CA HIS A 594 -4.21 -18.71 -15.62
C HIS A 594 -4.53 -20.18 -15.34
N HIS A 595 -5.69 -20.46 -14.73
CA HIS A 595 -6.12 -21.83 -14.47
C HIS A 595 -6.42 -22.61 -15.76
N LEU A 596 -7.02 -21.94 -16.76
CA LEU A 596 -7.27 -22.56 -18.06
C LEU A 596 -5.97 -23.01 -18.74
N LYS A 597 -4.95 -22.16 -18.75
CA LYS A 597 -3.62 -22.48 -19.27
C LYS A 597 -2.99 -23.68 -18.56
N GLN A 598 -2.97 -23.66 -17.22
CA GLN A 598 -2.40 -24.75 -16.44
C GLN A 598 -3.16 -26.07 -16.62
N SER A 599 -4.46 -26.01 -16.97
CA SER A 599 -5.27 -27.20 -17.21
C SER A 599 -5.01 -27.91 -18.55
N GLN A 600 -4.21 -27.31 -19.45
CA GLN A 600 -4.03 -27.77 -20.84
C GLN A 600 -5.39 -28.01 -21.53
N ALA A 601 -6.18 -26.95 -21.61
CA ALA A 601 -7.60 -26.99 -21.97
C ALA A 601 -7.90 -27.84 -23.23
N VAL A 602 -8.97 -28.63 -23.16
CA VAL A 602 -9.46 -29.48 -24.27
C VAL A 602 -10.63 -28.75 -24.97
N CYS A 603 -11.00 -29.18 -26.18
CA CYS A 603 -12.03 -28.52 -27.01
C CYS A 603 -13.33 -28.12 -26.27
N PRO A 604 -13.95 -28.96 -25.39
CA PRO A 604 -15.17 -28.57 -24.67
C PRO A 604 -15.00 -27.37 -23.74
N GLU A 605 -13.81 -27.20 -23.16
CA GLU A 605 -13.50 -26.05 -22.33
C GLU A 605 -13.39 -24.77 -23.17
N ILE A 606 -12.77 -24.89 -24.35
CA ILE A 606 -12.64 -23.79 -25.31
C ILE A 606 -14.03 -23.31 -25.78
N ASP A 607 -14.97 -24.22 -26.00
CA ASP A 607 -16.35 -23.85 -26.34
C ASP A 607 -17.08 -23.09 -25.22
N ASN A 608 -16.89 -23.51 -23.96
CA ASN A 608 -17.43 -22.79 -22.81
C ASN A 608 -16.84 -21.39 -22.68
N VAL A 609 -15.53 -21.23 -22.95
CA VAL A 609 -14.86 -19.94 -22.98
C VAL A 609 -15.41 -19.06 -24.10
N ARG A 610 -15.63 -19.62 -25.29
CA ARG A 610 -16.26 -18.90 -26.41
C ARG A 610 -17.64 -18.38 -26.04
N LEU A 611 -18.52 -19.24 -25.49
CA LEU A 611 -19.86 -18.85 -25.07
C LEU A 611 -19.83 -17.80 -23.97
N PHE A 612 -18.91 -17.92 -23.01
CA PHE A 612 -18.70 -16.92 -21.97
C PHE A 612 -18.31 -15.57 -22.57
N LEU A 613 -17.30 -15.53 -23.44
CA LEU A 613 -16.80 -14.28 -24.02
C LEU A 613 -17.84 -13.61 -24.91
N GLN A 614 -18.58 -14.36 -25.73
CA GLN A 614 -19.65 -13.79 -26.56
C GLN A 614 -20.74 -13.08 -25.75
N LYS A 615 -20.98 -13.50 -24.51
CA LYS A 615 -22.01 -12.92 -23.64
C LYS A 615 -21.46 -11.92 -22.62
N HIS A 616 -20.27 -12.16 -22.09
CA HIS A 616 -19.74 -11.45 -20.91
C HIS A 616 -18.40 -10.74 -21.14
N PHE A 617 -17.86 -10.70 -22.37
CA PHE A 617 -16.60 -10.01 -22.63
C PHE A 617 -16.62 -8.54 -22.18
N LEU A 618 -17.62 -7.74 -22.56
CA LEU A 618 -17.69 -6.33 -22.14
C LEU A 618 -17.86 -6.18 -20.62
N HIS A 619 -18.66 -7.05 -19.99
CA HIS A 619 -18.86 -7.06 -18.54
C HIS A 619 -17.58 -7.37 -17.78
N TRP A 620 -16.78 -8.30 -18.31
CA TRP A 620 -15.48 -8.65 -17.76
C TRP A 620 -14.48 -7.49 -17.93
N VAL A 621 -14.47 -6.83 -19.09
CA VAL A 621 -13.64 -5.64 -19.34
C VAL A 621 -14.02 -4.47 -18.40
N GLU A 622 -15.32 -4.24 -18.18
CA GLU A 622 -15.82 -3.25 -17.21
C GLU A 622 -15.30 -3.57 -15.79
N ALA A 623 -15.46 -4.81 -15.33
CA ALA A 623 -14.99 -5.26 -14.03
C ALA A 623 -13.46 -5.11 -13.88
N MET A 624 -12.69 -5.53 -14.88
CA MET A 624 -11.24 -5.37 -14.88
C MET A 624 -10.81 -3.90 -14.85
N SER A 625 -11.56 -3.01 -15.50
CA SER A 625 -11.31 -1.57 -15.42
C SER A 625 -11.58 -1.01 -14.03
N LEU A 626 -12.73 -1.35 -13.43
CA LEU A 626 -13.09 -0.96 -12.07
C LEU A 626 -12.04 -1.41 -11.04
N LEU A 627 -11.42 -2.58 -11.25
CA LEU A 627 -10.34 -3.11 -10.42
C LEU A 627 -8.97 -2.45 -10.66
N GLY A 628 -8.82 -1.57 -11.65
CA GLY A 628 -7.50 -1.00 -11.97
C GLY A 628 -6.63 -1.85 -12.88
N LEU A 629 -7.18 -2.90 -13.50
CA LEU A 629 -6.44 -3.98 -14.15
C LEU A 629 -6.75 -4.12 -15.65
N ILE A 630 -7.28 -3.08 -16.30
CA ILE A 630 -7.64 -3.14 -17.73
C ILE A 630 -6.44 -3.48 -18.63
N SER A 631 -5.22 -3.13 -18.22
CA SER A 631 -4.01 -3.49 -18.96
C SER A 631 -3.69 -4.98 -18.92
N GLU A 632 -4.04 -5.67 -17.82
CA GLU A 632 -3.84 -7.13 -17.69
C GLU A 632 -4.69 -7.87 -18.73
N VAL A 633 -5.86 -7.32 -19.13
CA VAL A 633 -6.76 -7.92 -20.13
C VAL A 633 -6.06 -8.20 -21.45
N VAL A 634 -5.19 -7.30 -21.93
CA VAL A 634 -4.47 -7.49 -23.20
C VAL A 634 -3.55 -8.72 -23.13
N GLY A 635 -2.76 -8.83 -22.06
CA GLY A 635 -1.89 -9.99 -21.85
C GLY A 635 -2.67 -11.28 -21.63
N MET A 636 -3.81 -11.19 -20.95
CA MET A 636 -4.76 -12.30 -20.75
C MET A 636 -5.33 -12.82 -22.08
N LEU A 637 -5.70 -11.91 -23.00
CA LEU A 637 -6.14 -12.28 -24.35
C LEU A 637 -5.01 -12.92 -25.17
N ASP A 638 -3.78 -12.43 -25.03
CA ASP A 638 -2.60 -13.02 -25.70
C ASP A 638 -2.31 -14.43 -25.21
N VAL A 639 -2.35 -14.65 -23.89
CA VAL A 639 -2.22 -15.99 -23.32
C VAL A 639 -3.31 -16.90 -23.87
N LEU A 640 -4.57 -16.46 -23.85
CA LEU A 640 -5.68 -17.27 -24.35
C LEU A 640 -5.55 -17.59 -25.84
N TYR A 641 -5.05 -16.66 -26.65
CA TYR A 641 -4.80 -16.86 -28.08
C TYR A 641 -3.74 -17.95 -28.33
N ILE A 642 -2.64 -17.93 -27.56
CA ILE A 642 -1.55 -18.91 -27.68
C ILE A 642 -2.01 -20.34 -27.34
N GLU A 643 -2.95 -20.48 -26.41
CA GLU A 643 -3.47 -21.79 -26.00
C GLU A 643 -4.52 -22.37 -26.98
N LEU A 644 -4.86 -21.66 -28.07
CA LEU A 644 -5.81 -22.18 -29.06
C LEU A 644 -5.17 -23.23 -29.97
N PRO A 645 -5.88 -24.33 -30.29
CA PRO A 645 -5.37 -25.37 -31.18
C PRO A 645 -5.37 -24.97 -32.67
N ASP A 646 -6.14 -23.93 -33.05
CA ASP A 646 -6.26 -23.44 -34.43
C ASP A 646 -6.37 -21.91 -34.47
N ASP A 647 -5.36 -21.29 -35.10
CA ASP A 647 -5.21 -19.85 -35.32
C ASP A 647 -6.35 -19.24 -36.16
N ASN A 648 -7.07 -20.05 -36.94
CA ASN A 648 -8.18 -19.61 -37.80
C ASN A 648 -9.57 -19.92 -37.22
N SER A 649 -9.64 -20.35 -35.97
CA SER A 649 -10.92 -20.61 -35.30
C SER A 649 -11.78 -19.34 -35.15
N VAL A 650 -13.10 -19.52 -34.98
CA VAL A 650 -14.03 -18.40 -34.68
C VAL A 650 -13.60 -17.65 -33.42
N LEU A 651 -13.09 -18.38 -32.42
CA LEU A 651 -12.59 -17.80 -31.19
C LEU A 651 -11.29 -17.01 -31.42
N ALA A 652 -10.34 -17.52 -32.20
CA ALA A 652 -9.11 -16.78 -32.53
C ALA A 652 -9.42 -15.42 -33.18
N ASN A 653 -10.35 -15.39 -34.13
CA ASN A 653 -10.81 -14.15 -34.76
C ASN A 653 -11.47 -13.20 -33.75
N PHE A 654 -12.32 -13.73 -32.86
CA PHE A 654 -12.93 -12.95 -31.77
C PHE A 654 -11.86 -12.35 -30.85
N LEU A 655 -10.87 -13.14 -30.42
CA LEU A 655 -9.80 -12.67 -29.52
C LEU A 655 -8.91 -11.61 -30.18
N HIS A 656 -8.62 -11.76 -31.47
CA HIS A 656 -7.88 -10.74 -32.22
C HIS A 656 -8.67 -9.43 -32.28
N ASP A 657 -9.97 -9.47 -32.61
CA ASP A 657 -10.83 -8.28 -32.60
C ASP A 657 -11.00 -7.69 -31.20
N ALA A 658 -11.15 -8.53 -30.18
CA ALA A 658 -11.21 -8.16 -28.76
C ALA A 658 -9.96 -7.41 -28.31
N LYS A 659 -8.77 -7.91 -28.67
CA LYS A 659 -7.49 -7.27 -28.36
C LYS A 659 -7.42 -5.88 -29.01
N ARG A 660 -7.78 -5.77 -30.28
CA ARG A 660 -7.82 -4.48 -31.00
C ARG A 660 -8.81 -3.51 -30.35
N PHE A 661 -9.99 -4.00 -29.97
CA PHE A 661 -11.03 -3.22 -29.32
C PHE A 661 -10.59 -2.69 -27.95
N VAL A 662 -9.97 -3.52 -27.12
CA VAL A 662 -9.45 -3.11 -25.80
C VAL A 662 -8.29 -2.14 -25.96
N LEU A 663 -7.31 -2.41 -26.82
CA LEU A 663 -6.18 -1.51 -27.05
C LEU A 663 -6.62 -0.10 -27.50
N LYS A 664 -7.60 -0.01 -28.41
CA LYS A 664 -8.09 1.29 -28.90
C LYS A 664 -8.83 2.08 -27.81
N ASN A 665 -9.51 1.40 -26.90
CA ASN A 665 -10.38 2.03 -25.89
C ASN A 665 -9.80 2.00 -24.47
N ARG A 666 -8.60 1.44 -24.27
CA ARG A 666 -8.02 1.14 -22.95
C ARG A 666 -8.05 2.34 -22.02
N GLN A 667 -7.60 3.49 -22.49
CA GLN A 667 -7.47 4.70 -21.67
C GLN A 667 -8.81 5.27 -21.24
N ILE A 668 -9.76 5.43 -22.18
CA ILE A 668 -11.08 5.98 -21.84
C ILE A 668 -11.85 5.02 -20.91
N VAL A 669 -11.64 3.72 -21.06
CA VAL A 669 -12.23 2.70 -20.20
C VAL A 669 -11.58 2.70 -18.82
N ASP A 670 -10.26 2.93 -18.73
CA ASP A 670 -9.55 3.08 -17.45
C ASP A 670 -10.04 4.29 -16.64
N GLU A 671 -10.33 5.41 -17.32
CA GLU A 671 -10.87 6.61 -16.69
C GLU A 671 -12.36 6.45 -16.36
N ALA A 672 -13.18 5.99 -17.31
CA ALA A 672 -14.64 5.86 -17.20
C ALA A 672 -15.10 4.48 -17.72
N PRO A 673 -15.23 3.47 -16.83
CA PRO A 673 -15.44 2.06 -17.22
C PRO A 673 -16.62 1.82 -18.17
N LEU A 674 -17.74 2.54 -17.98
CA LEU A 674 -18.92 2.38 -18.82
C LEU A 674 -18.71 2.81 -20.28
N GLN A 675 -17.69 3.60 -20.59
CA GLN A 675 -17.39 4.03 -21.96
C GLN A 675 -17.07 2.86 -22.90
N ILE A 676 -16.77 1.67 -22.38
CA ILE A 676 -16.63 0.46 -23.20
C ILE A 676 -17.91 0.17 -24.02
N TYR A 677 -19.09 0.41 -23.44
CA TYR A 677 -20.38 0.20 -24.11
C TYR A 677 -20.79 1.37 -25.01
N TYR A 678 -20.36 2.58 -24.66
CA TYR A 678 -20.72 3.80 -25.38
C TYR A 678 -19.66 4.12 -26.41
N ALA A 679 -18.64 4.91 -26.08
CA ALA A 679 -17.58 5.27 -27.01
C ALA A 679 -16.96 4.05 -27.69
N GLY A 680 -16.67 2.98 -26.94
CA GLY A 680 -16.09 1.75 -27.47
C GLY A 680 -16.89 1.15 -28.63
N LEU A 681 -18.15 0.76 -28.38
CA LEU A 681 -18.99 0.13 -29.42
C LEU A 681 -19.45 1.09 -30.51
N VAL A 682 -19.69 2.37 -30.18
CA VAL A 682 -20.18 3.37 -31.14
C VAL A 682 -19.13 3.68 -32.20
N PHE A 683 -17.85 3.81 -31.80
CA PHE A 683 -16.74 4.14 -32.69
C PHE A 683 -15.97 2.93 -33.22
N ALA A 684 -16.29 1.71 -32.77
CA ALA A 684 -15.72 0.49 -33.34
C ALA A 684 -16.10 0.33 -34.83
N PRO A 685 -15.20 -0.23 -35.67
CA PRO A 685 -15.43 -0.41 -37.09
C PRO A 685 -16.71 -1.21 -37.39
N ARG A 686 -17.25 -1.01 -38.60
CA ARG A 686 -18.53 -1.59 -38.99
C ARG A 686 -18.57 -3.12 -38.95
N ILE A 687 -17.47 -3.77 -39.35
CA ILE A 687 -17.39 -5.24 -39.35
C ILE A 687 -16.64 -5.83 -38.14
N SER A 688 -16.41 -5.03 -37.08
CA SER A 688 -15.86 -5.56 -35.83
C SER A 688 -16.77 -6.64 -35.27
N ILE A 689 -16.17 -7.76 -34.88
CA ILE A 689 -16.84 -8.91 -34.26
C ILE A 689 -17.43 -8.48 -32.92
N ILE A 690 -16.66 -7.79 -32.07
CA ILE A 690 -17.12 -7.27 -30.78
C ILE A 690 -18.33 -6.38 -30.96
N ARG A 691 -18.29 -5.45 -31.93
CA ARG A 691 -19.42 -4.58 -32.18
C ARG A 691 -20.67 -5.33 -32.64
N THR A 692 -20.49 -6.39 -33.44
CA THR A 692 -21.58 -7.20 -33.97
C THR A 692 -22.22 -8.06 -32.89
N GLU A 693 -21.40 -8.72 -32.07
CA GLU A 693 -21.83 -9.57 -30.94
C GLU A 693 -22.57 -8.74 -29.89
N PHE A 694 -22.06 -7.56 -29.52
CA PHE A 694 -22.63 -6.68 -28.50
C PHE A 694 -23.51 -5.57 -29.06
N LYS A 695 -24.11 -5.77 -30.24
CA LYS A 695 -24.97 -4.76 -30.89
C LYS A 695 -26.16 -4.33 -30.02
N GLN A 696 -26.66 -5.22 -29.17
CA GLN A 696 -27.78 -4.95 -28.26
C GLN A 696 -27.42 -3.95 -27.15
N ASP A 697 -26.13 -3.82 -26.82
CA ASP A 697 -25.65 -2.90 -25.79
C ASP A 697 -25.45 -1.46 -26.28
N LEU A 698 -25.55 -1.24 -27.60
CA LEU A 698 -25.46 0.09 -28.20
C LEU A 698 -26.53 1.03 -27.61
N PRO A 699 -26.18 2.29 -27.33
CA PRO A 699 -27.11 3.26 -26.76
C PRO A 699 -28.28 3.53 -27.71
N SER A 700 -29.49 3.19 -27.27
CA SER A 700 -30.73 3.41 -28.03
C SER A 700 -31.08 4.88 -28.24
N TRP A 701 -30.54 5.78 -27.41
CA TRP A 701 -30.76 7.23 -27.50
C TRP A 701 -29.95 7.90 -28.62
N ILE A 702 -28.98 7.20 -29.24
CA ILE A 702 -28.25 7.72 -30.40
C ILE A 702 -29.06 7.43 -31.67
N CYS A 703 -29.75 8.45 -32.18
CA CYS A 703 -30.56 8.32 -33.41
C CYS A 703 -29.71 8.31 -34.69
N HIS A 704 -28.56 8.99 -34.68
CA HIS A 704 -27.65 9.09 -35.83
C HIS A 704 -26.24 8.69 -35.40
N PHE A 705 -25.82 7.48 -35.78
CA PHE A 705 -24.47 7.01 -35.49
C PHE A 705 -23.42 7.77 -36.31
N PRO A 706 -22.21 7.96 -35.76
CA PRO A 706 -21.12 8.60 -36.47
C PRO A 706 -20.69 7.78 -37.70
N ARG A 707 -20.11 8.47 -38.68
CA ARG A 707 -19.41 7.79 -39.78
C ARG A 707 -18.12 7.18 -39.23
N ILE A 708 -17.96 5.89 -39.46
CA ILE A 708 -16.87 5.05 -38.93
C ILE A 708 -16.30 4.22 -40.07
N THR A 709 -15.08 3.72 -39.88
CA THR A 709 -14.41 2.89 -40.88
C THR A 709 -15.05 1.50 -40.99
N GLU A 710 -14.88 0.84 -42.13
CA GLU A 710 -15.34 -0.54 -42.29
C GLU A 710 -14.52 -1.50 -41.42
N LYS A 711 -13.18 -1.40 -41.46
CA LYS A 711 -12.21 -2.22 -40.71
C LYS A 711 -11.35 -1.38 -39.77
N TRP A 712 -10.64 -2.04 -38.85
CA TRP A 712 -9.57 -1.41 -38.07
C TRP A 712 -8.47 -0.87 -38.99
N SER A 713 -7.89 0.27 -38.62
CA SER A 713 -6.73 0.86 -39.32
C SER A 713 -5.42 0.13 -38.92
N ALA A 714 -4.28 0.54 -39.46
CA ALA A 714 -2.98 0.03 -38.99
C ALA A 714 -2.64 0.48 -37.55
N GLU A 715 -3.28 1.55 -37.06
CA GLU A 715 -3.07 2.06 -35.70
C GLU A 715 -3.64 1.08 -34.66
N LEU A 716 -2.78 0.61 -33.76
CA LEU A 716 -3.18 -0.30 -32.68
C LEU A 716 -3.75 0.45 -31.48
N GLN A 717 -3.06 1.50 -31.05
CA GLN A 717 -3.40 2.29 -29.87
C GLN A 717 -2.76 3.68 -29.93
N THR A 718 -3.30 4.60 -29.14
CA THR A 718 -2.72 5.92 -28.85
C THR A 718 -2.28 5.93 -27.38
N LEU A 719 -1.05 6.39 -27.11
CA LEU A 719 -0.51 6.52 -25.75
C LEU A 719 -0.60 7.97 -25.32
N GLU A 720 -1.60 8.32 -24.50
CA GLU A 720 -1.75 9.68 -23.98
C GLU A 720 -1.24 9.77 -22.53
N GLY A 721 -0.78 10.97 -22.16
CA GLY A 721 -0.42 11.26 -20.78
C GLY A 721 0.56 12.41 -20.61
N HIS A 722 1.35 12.74 -21.62
CA HIS A 722 2.15 13.97 -21.62
C HIS A 722 1.24 15.20 -21.68
N SER A 723 1.58 16.25 -20.93
CA SER A 723 0.84 17.52 -20.92
C SER A 723 1.40 18.55 -21.92
N GLY A 724 2.50 18.20 -22.57
CA GLY A 724 3.17 19.01 -23.60
C GLY A 724 3.47 18.21 -24.87
N ILE A 725 4.04 18.90 -25.85
CA ILE A 725 4.43 18.30 -27.14
C ILE A 725 5.51 17.23 -26.89
N VAL A 726 5.29 16.04 -27.43
CA VAL A 726 6.28 14.95 -27.46
C VAL A 726 7.30 15.28 -28.55
N ASN A 727 8.53 15.55 -28.16
CA ASN A 727 9.60 15.99 -29.07
C ASN A 727 10.40 14.81 -29.64
N SER A 728 10.47 13.69 -28.92
CA SER A 728 11.27 12.54 -29.31
C SER A 728 10.69 11.25 -28.75
N VAL A 729 10.76 10.18 -29.54
CA VAL A 729 10.36 8.82 -29.13
C VAL A 729 11.41 7.82 -29.59
N THR A 730 11.65 6.77 -28.81
CA THR A 730 12.60 5.71 -29.18
C THR A 730 12.22 4.37 -28.54
N PHE A 731 12.40 3.28 -29.28
CA PHE A 731 12.26 1.94 -28.73
C PHE A 731 13.56 1.50 -28.07
N SER A 732 13.42 0.80 -26.94
CA SER A 732 14.50 -0.01 -26.40
C SER A 732 14.94 -1.08 -27.41
N PRO A 733 16.22 -1.51 -27.39
CA PRO A 733 16.74 -2.49 -28.34
C PRO A 733 15.98 -3.82 -28.38
N ASN A 734 15.40 -4.23 -27.24
CA ASN A 734 14.59 -5.45 -27.14
C ASN A 734 13.10 -5.24 -27.45
N GLY A 735 12.68 -4.01 -27.77
CA GLY A 735 11.30 -3.64 -28.09
C GLY A 735 10.31 -3.66 -26.90
N ARG A 736 10.76 -3.92 -25.67
CA ARG A 736 9.88 -4.05 -24.50
C ARG A 736 9.50 -2.72 -23.87
N LEU A 737 10.29 -1.69 -24.09
CA LEU A 737 10.04 -0.33 -23.65
C LEU A 737 10.05 0.64 -24.83
N LEU A 738 9.18 1.63 -24.77
CA LEU A 738 9.19 2.84 -25.59
C LEU A 738 9.48 4.03 -24.66
N ALA A 739 10.47 4.85 -24.97
CA ALA A 739 10.72 6.11 -24.27
C ALA A 739 10.15 7.29 -25.06
N SER A 740 9.56 8.26 -24.37
CA SER A 740 9.12 9.53 -24.95
C SER A 740 9.62 10.72 -24.14
N GLY A 741 10.31 11.66 -24.79
CA GLY A 741 10.71 12.94 -24.20
C GLY A 741 9.77 14.07 -24.61
N SER A 742 9.36 14.90 -23.66
CA SER A 742 8.30 15.89 -23.86
C SER A 742 8.64 17.30 -23.35
N SER A 743 7.90 18.26 -23.88
CA SER A 743 7.90 19.66 -23.45
C SER A 743 7.32 19.88 -22.05
N ASP A 744 6.69 18.86 -21.46
CA ASP A 744 6.32 18.85 -20.04
C ASP A 744 7.49 18.58 -19.10
N ARG A 745 8.72 18.51 -19.63
CA ARG A 745 9.99 18.33 -18.89
C ARG A 745 10.20 16.91 -18.36
N THR A 746 9.36 15.96 -18.75
CA THR A 746 9.47 14.57 -18.34
C THR A 746 9.91 13.68 -19.48
N VAL A 747 10.53 12.55 -19.11
CA VAL A 747 10.65 11.39 -19.99
C VAL A 747 9.73 10.31 -19.47
N ARG A 748 8.95 9.68 -20.35
CA ARG A 748 8.07 8.57 -19.97
C ARG A 748 8.50 7.27 -20.62
N LEU A 749 8.45 6.19 -19.86
CA LEU A 749 8.71 4.83 -20.32
C LEU A 749 7.39 4.06 -20.38
N TRP A 750 7.09 3.50 -21.55
CA TRP A 750 5.85 2.80 -21.84
C TRP A 750 6.12 1.35 -22.18
N ASP A 751 5.22 0.46 -21.78
CA ASP A 751 5.09 -0.86 -22.37
C ASP A 751 4.30 -0.73 -23.69
N PRO A 752 4.91 -0.96 -24.86
CA PRO A 752 4.23 -0.79 -26.14
C PRO A 752 3.23 -1.92 -26.45
N ALA A 753 3.29 -3.07 -25.76
CA ALA A 753 2.36 -4.17 -25.96
C ALA A 753 1.05 -3.94 -25.19
N ALA A 754 1.16 -3.56 -23.91
CA ALA A 754 0.00 -3.27 -23.06
C ALA A 754 -0.48 -1.80 -23.15
N GLY A 755 0.38 -0.91 -23.66
CA GLY A 755 0.14 0.53 -23.71
C GLY A 755 0.21 1.23 -22.36
N VAL A 756 0.88 0.63 -21.37
CA VAL A 756 0.92 1.12 -19.98
C VAL A 756 2.12 2.02 -19.75
N LEU A 757 1.91 3.11 -19.01
CA LEU A 757 2.99 3.92 -18.48
C LEU A 757 3.69 3.16 -17.35
N GLN A 758 4.95 2.76 -17.56
CA GLN A 758 5.76 2.07 -16.57
C GLN A 758 6.43 3.05 -15.62
N GLN A 759 7.01 4.13 -16.15
CA GLN A 759 7.72 5.13 -15.35
C GLN A 759 7.62 6.53 -15.94
N THR A 760 7.61 7.52 -15.05
CA THR A 760 7.83 8.94 -15.38
C THR A 760 9.15 9.36 -14.75
N LEU A 761 10.11 9.72 -15.59
CA LEU A 761 11.43 10.20 -15.20
C LEU A 761 11.36 11.72 -15.10
N GLU A 762 11.38 12.21 -13.86
CA GLU A 762 11.35 13.63 -13.54
C GLU A 762 12.73 14.11 -13.13
N GLY A 763 13.08 15.34 -13.52
CA GLY A 763 14.28 15.99 -13.03
C GLY A 763 14.85 17.07 -13.95
N HIS A 764 14.53 17.07 -15.25
CA HIS A 764 14.89 18.17 -16.13
C HIS A 764 14.14 19.45 -15.75
N ALA A 765 14.83 20.60 -15.81
CA ALA A 765 14.24 21.89 -15.43
C ALA A 765 13.43 22.52 -16.58
N LEU A 766 13.71 22.10 -17.82
CA LEU A 766 13.14 22.62 -19.06
C LEU A 766 12.76 21.46 -20.01
N PRO A 767 12.03 21.73 -21.12
CA PRO A 767 11.61 20.72 -22.09
C PRO A 767 12.69 19.69 -22.46
N VAL A 768 12.28 18.43 -22.59
CA VAL A 768 13.15 17.36 -23.12
C VAL A 768 13.01 17.35 -24.64
N SER A 769 14.12 17.49 -25.34
CA SER A 769 14.18 17.61 -26.79
C SER A 769 14.46 16.27 -27.48
N SER A 770 15.22 15.39 -26.83
CA SER A 770 15.70 14.13 -27.42
C SER A 770 15.89 13.03 -26.39
N VAL A 771 15.56 11.79 -26.76
CA VAL A 771 15.80 10.58 -25.96
C VAL A 771 16.45 9.49 -26.82
N ALA A 772 17.36 8.72 -26.24
CA ALA A 772 18.03 7.60 -26.91
C ALA A 772 18.35 6.47 -25.92
N PHE A 773 18.11 5.21 -26.29
CA PHE A 773 18.59 4.07 -25.50
C PHE A 773 20.03 3.70 -25.87
N SER A 774 20.77 3.17 -24.90
CA SER A 774 22.03 2.46 -25.17
C SER A 774 21.75 1.17 -25.95
N PRO A 775 22.73 0.65 -26.73
CA PRO A 775 22.55 -0.58 -27.52
C PRO A 775 22.21 -1.83 -26.69
N ASP A 776 22.64 -1.87 -25.42
CA ASP A 776 22.32 -2.94 -24.47
C ASP A 776 20.98 -2.70 -23.72
N GLY A 777 20.35 -1.55 -23.91
CA GLY A 777 19.11 -1.14 -23.26
C GLY A 777 19.22 -0.82 -21.76
N ARG A 778 20.44 -0.79 -21.20
CA ARG A 778 20.66 -0.55 -19.76
C ARG A 778 20.60 0.92 -19.37
N LEU A 779 20.88 1.82 -20.32
CA LEU A 779 20.85 3.26 -20.13
C LEU A 779 19.87 3.93 -21.08
N LEU A 780 19.26 5.00 -20.62
CA LEU A 780 18.52 5.95 -21.44
C LEU A 780 19.16 7.32 -21.28
N ALA A 781 19.52 7.96 -22.39
CA ALA A 781 19.96 9.34 -22.41
C ALA A 781 18.78 10.27 -22.74
N SER A 782 18.72 11.41 -22.07
CA SER A 782 17.81 12.51 -22.41
C SER A 782 18.55 13.84 -22.52
N GLY A 783 18.36 14.54 -23.64
CA GLY A 783 18.84 15.90 -23.84
C GLY A 783 17.71 16.91 -23.62
N SER A 784 18.02 18.04 -22.99
CA SER A 784 17.02 19.06 -22.63
C SER A 784 17.44 20.48 -22.96
N ASP A 785 16.43 21.35 -23.00
CA ASP A 785 16.55 22.80 -23.04
C ASP A 785 17.24 23.39 -21.80
N ASP A 786 17.39 22.62 -20.72
CA ASP A 786 18.16 22.99 -19.52
C ASP A 786 19.67 22.90 -19.70
N LYS A 787 20.12 22.61 -20.93
CA LYS A 787 21.54 22.51 -21.34
C LYS A 787 22.25 21.28 -20.79
N THR A 788 21.53 20.36 -20.15
CA THR A 788 22.10 19.12 -19.62
C THR A 788 21.71 17.92 -20.46
N VAL A 789 22.55 16.89 -20.38
CA VAL A 789 22.18 15.53 -20.79
C VAL A 789 22.09 14.67 -19.54
N ARG A 790 21.04 13.87 -19.40
CA ARG A 790 20.87 12.97 -18.25
C ARG A 790 20.91 11.52 -18.70
N LEU A 791 21.57 10.69 -17.91
CA LEU A 791 21.62 9.24 -18.07
C LEU A 791 20.77 8.58 -16.98
N TRP A 792 19.79 7.80 -17.40
CA TRP A 792 18.83 7.12 -16.54
C TRP A 792 19.00 5.61 -16.65
N VAL A 793 18.69 4.91 -15.57
CA VAL A 793 18.52 3.45 -15.57
C VAL A 793 17.05 3.14 -15.83
N PRO A 794 16.65 2.59 -17.01
CA PRO A 794 15.24 2.44 -17.38
C PRO A 794 14.44 1.49 -16.48
N VAL A 795 15.11 0.54 -15.83
CA VAL A 795 14.46 -0.45 -14.95
C VAL A 795 14.03 0.18 -13.62
N THR A 796 14.86 1.03 -13.04
CA THR A 796 14.61 1.66 -11.74
C THR A 796 14.07 3.09 -11.85
N GLY A 797 14.23 3.71 -13.02
CA GLY A 797 13.94 5.12 -13.24
C GLY A 797 14.94 6.07 -12.57
N ALA A 798 15.99 5.51 -11.96
CA ALA A 798 16.97 6.30 -11.25
C ALA A 798 17.84 7.12 -12.21
N LEU A 799 18.08 8.38 -11.85
CA LEU A 799 19.09 9.21 -12.49
C LEU A 799 20.47 8.67 -12.10
N GLN A 800 21.23 8.20 -13.08
CA GLN A 800 22.59 7.74 -12.86
C GLN A 800 23.59 8.89 -12.92
N ARG A 801 23.48 9.77 -13.92
CA ARG A 801 24.40 10.90 -14.12
C ARG A 801 23.71 12.09 -14.79
N THR A 802 24.21 13.27 -14.48
CA THR A 802 23.94 14.51 -15.23
C THR A 802 25.25 14.97 -15.87
N LEU A 803 25.23 15.11 -17.19
CA LEU A 803 26.35 15.56 -18.00
C LEU A 803 26.16 17.05 -18.26
N GLU A 804 26.97 17.86 -17.60
CA GLU A 804 26.96 19.31 -17.69
C GLU A 804 28.13 19.81 -18.54
N GLY A 805 27.89 20.86 -19.33
CA GLY A 805 28.95 21.53 -20.08
C GLY A 805 28.50 22.24 -21.35
N HIS A 806 27.34 21.91 -21.90
CA HIS A 806 26.76 22.68 -23.00
C HIS A 806 26.32 24.07 -22.53
N LEU A 807 26.47 25.07 -23.39
CA LEU A 807 26.14 26.47 -23.10
C LEU A 807 24.74 26.86 -23.62
N GLY A 808 24.18 26.05 -24.51
CA GLY A 808 22.84 26.17 -25.08
C GLY A 808 22.04 24.88 -24.90
N ARG A 809 20.78 24.89 -25.34
CA ARG A 809 19.91 23.71 -25.28
C ARG A 809 20.50 22.54 -26.06
N VAL A 810 20.38 21.35 -25.51
CA VAL A 810 20.72 20.11 -26.23
C VAL A 810 19.58 19.81 -27.20
N ASN A 811 19.87 19.58 -28.48
CA ASN A 811 18.85 19.31 -29.50
C ASN A 811 18.71 17.81 -29.80
N SER A 812 19.79 17.04 -29.74
CA SER A 812 19.78 15.60 -30.05
C SER A 812 20.87 14.86 -29.27
N VAL A 813 20.56 13.64 -28.85
CA VAL A 813 21.49 12.70 -28.22
C VAL A 813 21.51 11.36 -28.97
N ALA A 814 22.66 10.70 -29.04
CA ALA A 814 22.81 9.40 -29.68
C ALA A 814 23.93 8.58 -29.01
N PHE A 815 23.70 7.29 -28.77
CA PHE A 815 24.74 6.37 -28.30
C PHE A 815 25.57 5.83 -29.47
N SER A 816 26.84 5.56 -29.22
CA SER A 816 27.66 4.76 -30.13
C SER A 816 27.19 3.30 -30.14
N PRO A 817 27.44 2.53 -31.21
CA PRO A 817 27.01 1.12 -31.32
C PRO A 817 27.60 0.19 -30.26
N ASP A 818 28.76 0.52 -29.69
CA ASP A 818 29.37 -0.19 -28.56
C ASP A 818 28.85 0.28 -27.19
N GLY A 819 28.10 1.39 -27.15
CA GLY A 819 27.50 1.96 -25.94
C GLY A 819 28.48 2.74 -25.03
N TRP A 820 29.76 2.87 -25.41
CA TRP A 820 30.77 3.54 -24.58
C TRP A 820 30.79 5.05 -24.72
N LEU A 821 30.33 5.57 -25.86
CA LEU A 821 30.25 6.99 -26.13
C LEU A 821 28.79 7.43 -26.28
N LEU A 822 28.52 8.63 -25.77
CA LEU A 822 27.29 9.37 -26.04
C LEU A 822 27.66 10.64 -26.79
N ALA A 823 27.04 10.88 -27.93
CA ALA A 823 27.11 12.15 -28.63
C ALA A 823 25.92 13.03 -28.25
N SER A 824 26.17 14.31 -28.02
CA SER A 824 25.12 15.32 -27.85
C SER A 824 25.39 16.52 -28.74
N SER A 825 24.36 16.96 -29.46
CA SER A 825 24.41 18.18 -30.28
C SER A 825 23.60 19.30 -29.64
N SER A 826 24.06 20.54 -29.78
CA SER A 826 23.53 21.67 -29.01
C SER A 826 23.37 22.96 -29.83
N PHE A 827 22.55 23.85 -29.28
CA PHE A 827 22.38 25.22 -29.77
C PHE A 827 23.62 26.09 -29.57
N ASP A 828 24.59 25.64 -28.76
CA ASP A 828 25.92 26.27 -28.64
C ASP A 828 26.84 26.01 -29.84
N LYS A 829 26.34 25.36 -30.90
CA LYS A 829 27.05 25.06 -32.15
C LYS A 829 28.13 23.98 -32.02
N THR A 830 28.13 23.24 -30.91
CA THR A 830 29.07 22.14 -30.69
C THR A 830 28.37 20.79 -30.71
N VAL A 831 29.15 19.75 -31.03
CA VAL A 831 28.82 18.36 -30.72
C VAL A 831 29.81 17.89 -29.66
N ARG A 832 29.32 17.26 -28.60
CA ARG A 832 30.16 16.73 -27.52
C ARG A 832 30.06 15.22 -27.46
N LEU A 833 31.22 14.58 -27.24
CA LEU A 833 31.33 13.15 -27.00
C LEU A 833 31.64 12.91 -25.52
N TRP A 834 30.79 12.12 -24.87
CA TRP A 834 30.87 11.80 -23.45
C TRP A 834 31.14 10.32 -23.27
N ASP A 835 31.97 9.99 -22.30
CA ASP A 835 32.13 8.62 -21.85
C ASP A 835 30.92 8.23 -20.99
N THR A 836 30.21 7.17 -21.37
CA THR A 836 28.95 6.77 -20.72
C THR A 836 29.17 6.20 -19.32
N ALA A 837 30.32 5.58 -19.08
CA ALA A 837 30.66 4.94 -17.82
C ALA A 837 31.04 5.95 -16.74
N THR A 838 31.81 6.98 -17.10
CA THR A 838 32.39 8.00 -16.20
C THR A 838 31.66 9.35 -16.28
N GLY A 839 30.86 9.58 -17.32
CA GLY A 839 30.24 10.87 -17.61
C GLY A 839 31.24 11.97 -18.01
N ALA A 840 32.51 11.64 -18.21
CA ALA A 840 33.53 12.61 -18.57
C ALA A 840 33.36 13.06 -20.03
N LEU A 841 33.59 14.35 -20.27
CA LEU A 841 33.68 14.89 -21.63
C LEU A 841 34.99 14.41 -22.27
N GLN A 842 34.89 13.63 -23.34
CA GLN A 842 36.04 13.12 -24.10
C GLN A 842 36.48 14.11 -25.16
N GLN A 843 35.54 14.61 -25.97
CA GLN A 843 35.83 15.52 -27.07
C GLN A 843 34.71 16.55 -27.26
N THR A 844 35.11 17.74 -27.72
CA THR A 844 34.19 18.77 -28.24
C THR A 844 34.53 18.99 -29.71
N LEU A 845 33.57 18.70 -30.58
CA LEU A 845 33.68 18.89 -32.01
C LEU A 845 33.16 20.28 -32.34
N GLU A 846 34.08 21.15 -32.74
CA GLU A 846 33.80 22.53 -33.11
C GLU A 846 34.04 22.70 -34.61
N GLY A 847 33.11 23.39 -35.28
CA GLY A 847 33.24 23.69 -36.70
C GLY A 847 31.94 24.16 -37.35
N ASP A 848 30.78 23.85 -36.77
CA ASP A 848 29.48 24.31 -37.26
C ASP A 848 29.30 25.81 -37.01
N ALA A 849 28.87 26.55 -38.03
CA ALA A 849 28.72 28.00 -37.92
C ALA A 849 27.44 28.40 -37.15
N LEU A 850 26.47 27.48 -37.10
CA LEU A 850 25.14 27.64 -36.53
C LEU A 850 24.74 26.41 -35.68
N PRO A 851 23.65 26.50 -34.88
CA PRO A 851 23.18 25.41 -34.03
C PRO A 851 23.07 24.04 -34.70
N VAL A 852 23.63 23.02 -34.05
CA VAL A 852 23.57 21.63 -34.50
C VAL A 852 22.27 21.00 -34.03
N SER A 853 21.53 20.38 -34.93
CA SER A 853 20.13 19.99 -34.72
C SER A 853 19.94 18.50 -34.52
N SER A 854 20.80 17.69 -35.13
CA SER A 854 20.73 16.23 -35.07
C SER A 854 22.13 15.64 -35.11
N VAL A 855 22.33 14.53 -34.40
CA VAL A 855 23.58 13.78 -34.38
C VAL A 855 23.30 12.28 -34.41
N VAL A 856 24.11 11.52 -35.15
CA VAL A 856 23.96 10.06 -35.26
C VAL A 856 25.31 9.40 -35.54
N PHE A 857 25.55 8.24 -34.91
CA PHE A 857 26.72 7.42 -35.19
C PHE A 857 26.50 6.53 -36.42
N SER A 858 27.58 6.26 -37.16
CA SER A 858 27.57 5.18 -38.14
C SER A 858 27.43 3.82 -37.44
N PRO A 859 26.85 2.80 -38.10
CA PRO A 859 26.67 1.46 -37.50
C PRO A 859 27.98 0.80 -37.04
N ASN A 860 29.11 1.16 -37.63
CA ASN A 860 30.44 0.69 -37.23
C ASN A 860 31.12 1.56 -36.16
N GLY A 861 30.48 2.64 -35.70
CA GLY A 861 30.97 3.56 -34.67
C GLY A 861 32.14 4.45 -35.06
N ARG A 862 32.67 4.36 -36.29
CA ARG A 862 33.86 5.11 -36.73
C ARG A 862 33.56 6.55 -37.15
N LEU A 863 32.34 6.81 -37.61
CA LEU A 863 31.92 8.13 -38.07
C LEU A 863 30.75 8.65 -37.24
N LEU A 864 30.71 9.95 -37.07
CA LEU A 864 29.58 10.68 -36.52
C LEU A 864 29.06 11.65 -37.58
N ALA A 865 27.77 11.63 -37.85
CA ALA A 865 27.13 12.62 -38.72
C ALA A 865 26.45 13.69 -37.86
N SER A 866 26.66 14.97 -38.18
CA SER A 866 25.95 16.10 -37.58
C SER A 866 25.18 16.88 -38.64
N GLY A 867 23.91 17.18 -38.37
CA GLY A 867 23.07 18.05 -39.20
C GLY A 867 22.94 19.43 -38.58
N SER A 868 23.30 20.49 -39.32
CA SER A 868 23.40 21.84 -38.79
C SER A 868 22.40 22.82 -39.42
N SER A 869 22.11 23.88 -38.66
CA SER A 869 21.31 25.02 -39.14
C SER A 869 22.05 25.87 -40.19
N ASP A 870 23.35 25.62 -40.41
CA ASP A 870 24.15 26.21 -41.48
C ASP A 870 23.94 25.55 -42.85
N ARG A 871 22.95 24.64 -42.95
CA ARG A 871 22.56 23.92 -44.18
C ARG A 871 23.55 22.83 -44.59
N THR A 872 24.52 22.52 -43.74
CA THR A 872 25.50 21.45 -44.00
C THR A 872 25.21 20.22 -43.16
N VAL A 873 25.65 19.07 -43.69
CA VAL A 873 25.79 17.82 -42.94
C VAL A 873 27.27 17.48 -42.88
N ARG A 874 27.80 17.21 -41.69
CA ARG A 874 29.23 16.97 -41.50
C ARG A 874 29.49 15.58 -40.97
N LEU A 875 30.58 14.98 -41.44
CA LEU A 875 31.08 13.68 -41.01
C LEU A 875 32.37 13.86 -40.22
N TRP A 876 32.38 13.33 -39.00
CA TRP A 876 33.49 13.42 -38.07
C TRP A 876 34.04 12.03 -37.79
N ASP A 877 35.35 11.91 -37.66
CA ASP A 877 35.99 10.70 -37.14
C ASP A 877 35.84 10.64 -35.62
N THR A 878 35.27 9.57 -35.09
CA THR A 878 34.91 9.47 -33.66
C THR A 878 36.12 9.27 -32.74
N ALA A 879 37.23 8.74 -33.25
CA ALA A 879 38.43 8.49 -32.46
C ALA A 879 39.28 9.77 -32.33
N THR A 880 39.42 10.51 -33.42
CA THR A 880 40.27 11.71 -33.50
C THR A 880 39.51 13.01 -33.30
N GLY A 881 38.19 13.01 -33.49
CA GLY A 881 37.36 14.21 -33.53
C GLY A 881 37.56 15.07 -34.78
N ALA A 882 38.31 14.58 -35.77
CA ALA A 882 38.61 15.32 -36.99
C ALA A 882 37.41 15.36 -37.94
N LEU A 883 37.16 16.53 -38.54
CA LEU A 883 36.19 16.68 -39.62
C LEU A 883 36.72 15.98 -40.89
N GLN A 884 36.00 14.95 -41.35
CA GLN A 884 36.35 14.18 -42.54
C GLN A 884 35.73 14.76 -43.81
N GLN A 885 34.44 15.13 -43.74
CA GLN A 885 33.71 15.61 -44.90
C GLN A 885 32.61 16.58 -44.51
N THR A 886 32.41 17.61 -45.34
CA THR A 886 31.25 18.51 -45.29
C THR A 886 30.41 18.27 -46.54
N LEU A 887 29.14 17.94 -46.34
CA LEU A 887 28.15 17.73 -47.39
C LEU A 887 27.28 18.96 -47.49
N GLU A 888 27.33 19.61 -48.66
CA GLU A 888 26.50 20.76 -49.01
C GLU A 888 25.43 20.34 -50.02
N GLY A 889 24.24 20.93 -49.92
CA GLY A 889 23.14 20.61 -50.82
C GLY A 889 21.79 21.18 -50.37
N HIS A 890 21.62 21.38 -49.06
CA HIS A 890 20.40 21.97 -48.51
C HIS A 890 20.38 23.49 -48.70
N SER A 891 19.20 24.01 -49.03
CA SER A 891 18.94 25.45 -49.12
C SER A 891 18.43 26.03 -47.79
N ARG A 892 18.04 25.16 -46.85
CA ARG A 892 17.58 25.50 -45.49
C ARG A 892 18.22 24.57 -44.44
N LYS A 893 17.84 24.75 -43.18
CA LYS A 893 18.35 24.00 -42.03
C LYS A 893 18.11 22.49 -42.17
N ALA A 894 19.18 21.70 -42.02
CA ALA A 894 19.11 20.26 -41.85
C ALA A 894 18.68 19.95 -40.40
N TYR A 895 17.55 19.27 -40.23
CA TYR A 895 16.97 18.99 -38.91
C TYR A 895 17.10 17.53 -38.46
N SER A 896 17.36 16.60 -39.39
CA SER A 896 17.52 15.19 -39.08
C SER A 896 18.57 14.57 -40.00
N VAL A 897 19.39 13.67 -39.45
CA VAL A 897 20.36 12.86 -40.19
C VAL A 897 20.27 11.41 -39.70
N ASN A 898 20.39 10.43 -40.60
CA ASN A 898 20.39 9.02 -40.23
C ASN A 898 21.19 8.15 -41.22
N PHE A 899 21.94 7.19 -40.71
CA PHE A 899 22.64 6.20 -41.52
C PHE A 899 21.72 5.02 -41.86
N SER A 900 21.95 4.42 -43.03
CA SER A 900 21.39 3.09 -43.33
C SER A 900 21.99 2.04 -42.40
N PRO A 901 21.29 0.91 -42.13
CA PRO A 901 21.79 -0.14 -41.25
C PRO A 901 23.13 -0.75 -41.68
N ASP A 902 23.43 -0.75 -42.99
CA ASP A 902 24.71 -1.21 -43.54
C ASP A 902 25.81 -0.12 -43.52
N GLY A 903 25.47 1.10 -43.10
CA GLY A 903 26.37 2.25 -43.00
C GLY A 903 26.80 2.84 -44.33
N ARG A 904 26.21 2.40 -45.46
CA ARG A 904 26.62 2.83 -46.80
C ARG A 904 25.95 4.11 -47.28
N LEU A 905 24.77 4.42 -46.76
CA LEU A 905 23.98 5.58 -47.14
C LEU A 905 23.78 6.48 -45.92
N LEU A 906 23.81 7.79 -46.17
CA LEU A 906 23.41 8.80 -45.21
C LEU A 906 22.19 9.52 -45.78
N THR A 907 21.14 9.60 -44.99
CA THR A 907 19.93 10.36 -45.30
C THR A 907 19.88 11.60 -44.42
N SER A 908 19.34 12.69 -44.96
CA SER A 908 19.19 13.96 -44.24
C SER A 908 17.89 14.63 -44.62
N GLY A 909 17.17 15.17 -43.65
CA GLY A 909 15.95 15.94 -43.87
C GLY A 909 16.14 17.42 -43.53
N SER A 910 15.58 18.29 -44.36
CA SER A 910 15.77 19.74 -44.35
C SER A 910 14.46 20.52 -44.49
N SER A 911 14.43 21.72 -43.94
CA SER A 911 13.25 22.60 -43.93
C SER A 911 12.85 23.10 -45.34
N ASP A 912 13.63 22.76 -46.37
CA ASP A 912 13.32 23.04 -47.77
C ASP A 912 12.50 21.94 -48.46
N ARG A 913 12.01 20.96 -47.69
CA ARG A 913 11.20 19.82 -48.16
C ARG A 913 12.01 18.80 -48.95
N THR A 914 13.31 18.69 -48.65
CA THR A 914 14.19 17.59 -49.06
C THR A 914 14.63 16.80 -47.84
#